data_AF-A0A7J5UXR1-F1
#
_entry.id   AF-A0A7J5UXR1-F1
#
_cell.length_a   1.000
_cell.length_b   1.000
_cell.length_c   1.000
_cell.angle_alpha   90.00
_cell.angle_beta   90.00
_cell.angle_gamma   90.00
#
_symmetry.space_group_name_H-M   'P 1'
#
loop_
_entity.id
_entity.type
_entity.pdbx_description
1 polymer ?
#
loop_
_entity_poly.entity_id
_entity_poly.type
_entity_poly.pdbx_seq_one_letter_code
_entity_poly.pdbx_strand_id
1 'polypeptide(L)'
;MKKSAITIFLAMILLKTIAQDYMISFTGTGDTTDVSTINIENLTSGVFLTINGGDILHLVDAVGLENSSIDNTALTIYPNPLITESMITFFAPENSNVVLSIVDLSGRVVVQTSKLLLLGRHNYRISGLGAGMYFVNVAGDTYSSSAKLISQSVQKGEACISYISSETHMPDTRLKNTGVVTDMPYTDGDQLIFKGFSGQYSSVYPDIPMSDKTIEFDFVKCQDGDGNSYATVGIGDQIWMAENLKVGTRIDGNQELTNNSIIEKYCFNNLESNCDAFGGLYQWNEAMQYDTTQGVQGICPSGWHIPTDAEWCQMEVFLDAIVNCTTVGWRGTDVGGKMKCTGTLEAGTGLWRNPNSGATNQSGFSAVPGGTRYSFGAFDMINYEGTWWSSTQSYPGTAWIRVLQFMQTNVHRNGYGKNDGYSLRCVSDVAPISLPTVTTSPITEISFTTATSGGNVSSAGGGAITSRGVCWSTSTNPTIANNYTVDGGGIGTFISAITGLTANTTYFLRSYATNNAGTSYGDELSFTTLGEFPYIGQSYQGGIIFYIDGSGQHGLIAATSDQSNGAPYGCYGYSTPGTSTTIGSGQSNTIAILNYCGDTYIAARICNDLILDGYDDWFLPSRDELVEMYIHKVVIGNFSIYDYWTSSEVDPTSGWEVNFDWQGGAHMQYKGNPGYVRAIRAF
;
A
#
# COMPACT_ATOMS: atom_id res chain seq x y z
N MET A 1 32.68 -22.03 50.00
CA MET A 1 32.58 -20.55 49.93
C MET A 1 33.18 -20.09 48.62
N LYS A 2 32.32 -19.81 47.63
CA LYS A 2 32.67 -19.16 46.35
C LYS A 2 32.39 -17.65 46.52
N LYS A 3 33.33 -16.79 46.13
CA LYS A 3 33.13 -15.36 45.79
C LYS A 3 33.38 -15.27 44.28
N SER A 4 32.40 -14.96 43.41
CA SER A 4 31.86 -13.63 43.06
C SER A 4 32.98 -12.60 42.82
N ALA A 5 33.09 -11.86 41.73
CA ALA A 5 32.27 -11.64 40.53
C ALA A 5 33.16 -10.90 39.50
N ILE A 6 32.79 -10.91 38.22
CA ILE A 6 32.63 -9.71 37.36
C ILE A 6 32.12 -10.20 36.00
N THR A 7 30.86 -9.88 35.78
CA THR A 7 30.07 -10.06 34.57
C THR A 7 30.51 -8.99 33.55
N ILE A 8 30.96 -9.39 32.35
CA ILE A 8 30.98 -8.48 31.20
C ILE A 8 29.73 -8.77 30.38
N PHE A 9 28.82 -7.81 30.46
CA PHE A 9 27.66 -7.65 29.59
C PHE A 9 28.19 -7.38 28.17
N LEU A 10 27.98 -8.30 27.22
CA LEU A 10 28.02 -7.96 25.80
C LEU A 10 26.64 -8.28 25.22
N ALA A 11 25.77 -7.28 25.27
CA ALA A 11 24.59 -7.24 24.43
C ALA A 11 25.06 -7.03 22.99
N MET A 12 24.96 -8.05 22.14
CA MET A 12 24.84 -7.84 20.70
C MET A 12 23.41 -8.15 20.31
N ILE A 13 22.74 -7.04 20.01
CA ILE A 13 21.42 -6.89 19.45
C ILE A 13 21.31 -7.67 18.13
N LEU A 14 20.13 -8.25 17.88
CA LEU A 14 19.69 -8.82 16.61
C LEU A 14 20.10 -7.93 15.42
N LEU A 15 20.57 -8.54 14.33
CA LEU A 15 20.41 -7.97 13.00
C LEU A 15 19.91 -9.04 12.02
N LYS A 16 18.73 -8.73 11.48
CA LYS A 16 18.05 -9.25 10.28
C LYS A 16 18.92 -10.06 9.33
N THR A 17 18.43 -11.23 8.92
CA THR A 17 18.62 -11.78 7.57
C THR A 17 17.30 -12.36 7.11
N ILE A 18 16.39 -11.48 6.72
CA ILE A 18 15.30 -11.83 5.81
C ILE A 18 15.96 -11.81 4.43
N ALA A 19 15.90 -12.89 3.66
CA ALA A 19 16.19 -12.82 2.23
C ALA A 19 15.13 -11.88 1.64
N GLN A 20 15.56 -10.72 1.18
CA GLN A 20 14.67 -9.63 0.85
C GLN A 20 14.82 -9.33 -0.63
N ASP A 21 13.75 -9.62 -1.35
CA ASP A 21 13.68 -9.56 -2.79
C ASP A 21 12.74 -8.42 -3.18
N TYR A 22 13.17 -7.56 -4.11
CA TYR A 22 12.34 -6.45 -4.59
C TYR A 22 12.11 -6.57 -6.09
N MET A 23 10.85 -6.46 -6.51
CA MET A 23 10.43 -6.43 -7.90
C MET A 23 10.24 -5.00 -8.37
N ILE A 24 11.07 -4.58 -9.32
CA ILE A 24 11.04 -3.24 -9.91
C ILE A 24 10.54 -3.34 -11.35
N SER A 25 9.43 -2.67 -11.63
CA SER A 25 8.88 -2.51 -12.98
C SER A 25 9.04 -1.07 -13.45
N PHE A 26 8.79 -0.81 -14.74
CA PHE A 26 9.12 0.47 -15.35
C PHE A 26 7.99 0.98 -16.24
N THR A 27 7.80 2.30 -16.23
CA THR A 27 6.83 3.02 -17.05
C THR A 27 7.42 4.35 -17.51
N GLY A 28 6.89 4.92 -18.59
CA GLY A 28 7.32 6.20 -19.14
C GLY A 28 6.19 7.22 -19.16
N THR A 29 6.52 8.48 -18.92
CA THR A 29 5.63 9.64 -19.04
C THR A 29 6.35 10.83 -19.69
N GLY A 30 5.63 11.94 -19.91
CA GLY A 30 6.18 13.13 -20.56
C GLY A 30 5.96 13.13 -22.08
N ASP A 31 6.98 13.53 -22.85
CA ASP A 31 6.92 13.63 -24.32
C ASP A 31 6.71 12.27 -25.02
N THR A 32 7.03 11.18 -24.33
CA THR A 32 6.83 9.80 -24.77
C THR A 32 6.54 8.91 -23.56
N THR A 33 5.69 7.90 -23.75
CA THR A 33 5.32 6.96 -22.67
C THR A 33 5.95 5.59 -22.83
N ASP A 34 6.59 5.33 -23.98
CA ASP A 34 7.31 4.09 -24.23
C ASP A 34 8.61 4.04 -23.42
N VAL A 35 9.00 2.87 -22.95
CA VAL A 35 10.33 2.64 -22.37
C VAL A 35 10.93 1.49 -23.15
N SER A 36 11.92 1.78 -24.00
CA SER A 36 12.51 0.76 -24.85
C SER A 36 13.57 -0.05 -24.10
N THR A 37 14.43 0.63 -23.33
CA THR A 37 15.60 0.02 -22.69
C THR A 37 15.90 0.75 -21.40
N ILE A 38 16.45 0.03 -20.43
CA ILE A 38 16.86 0.59 -19.14
C ILE A 38 18.29 0.11 -18.85
N ASN A 39 19.17 1.06 -18.59
CA ASN A 39 20.49 0.79 -18.03
C ASN A 39 20.44 0.99 -16.52
N ILE A 40 20.98 0.03 -15.78
CA ILE A 40 20.91 -0.03 -14.32
C ILE A 40 22.33 -0.18 -13.81
N GLU A 41 22.73 0.71 -12.91
CA GLU A 41 24.02 0.70 -12.24
C GLU A 41 23.79 0.62 -10.73
N ASN A 42 24.31 -0.41 -10.08
CA ASN A 42 24.44 -0.43 -8.62
C ASN A 42 25.76 0.28 -8.30
N LEU A 43 25.64 1.51 -7.81
CA LEU A 43 26.77 2.40 -7.54
C LEU A 43 27.61 1.93 -6.35
N THR A 44 27.05 1.09 -5.47
CA THR A 44 27.76 0.53 -4.32
C THR A 44 28.64 -0.64 -4.73
N SER A 45 28.11 -1.56 -5.54
CA SER A 45 28.82 -2.77 -5.97
C SER A 45 29.57 -2.62 -7.30
N GLY A 46 29.23 -1.62 -8.10
CA GLY A 46 29.73 -1.41 -9.46
C GLY A 46 29.12 -2.36 -10.50
N VAL A 47 28.06 -3.09 -10.15
CA VAL A 47 27.37 -3.99 -11.08
C VAL A 47 26.53 -3.18 -12.05
N PHE A 48 26.61 -3.54 -13.34
CA PHE A 48 25.82 -2.95 -14.41
C PHE A 48 24.95 -3.99 -15.10
N LEU A 49 23.74 -3.59 -15.46
CA LEU A 49 22.77 -4.40 -16.17
C LEU A 49 22.01 -3.55 -17.20
N THR A 50 21.64 -4.14 -18.33
CA THR A 50 20.72 -3.54 -19.29
C THR A 50 19.55 -4.50 -19.53
N ILE A 51 18.32 -4.00 -19.43
CA ILE A 51 17.08 -4.76 -19.66
C ILE A 51 16.14 -4.00 -20.62
N ASN A 52 15.14 -4.68 -21.17
CA ASN A 52 14.10 -4.00 -21.95
C ASN A 52 13.10 -3.31 -21.01
N GLY A 53 12.43 -2.24 -21.46
CA GLY A 53 11.52 -1.51 -20.58
C GLY A 53 10.25 -2.27 -20.16
N GLY A 54 9.89 -3.33 -20.91
CA GLY A 54 8.79 -4.23 -20.53
C GLY A 54 9.18 -5.32 -19.52
N ASP A 55 10.48 -5.49 -19.24
CA ASP A 55 11.00 -6.51 -18.31
C ASP A 55 10.85 -6.07 -16.85
N ILE A 56 10.99 -7.03 -15.93
CA ILE A 56 10.98 -6.77 -14.49
C ILE A 56 12.38 -7.01 -13.94
N LEU A 57 12.90 -6.05 -13.19
CA LEU A 57 14.14 -6.22 -12.44
C LEU A 57 13.84 -6.84 -11.08
N HIS A 58 14.53 -7.93 -10.77
CA HIS A 58 14.48 -8.59 -9.47
C HIS A 58 15.78 -8.32 -8.72
N LEU A 59 15.70 -7.56 -7.63
CA LEU A 59 16.84 -7.29 -6.76
C LEU A 59 16.99 -8.42 -5.76
N VAL A 60 18.15 -9.09 -5.78
CA VAL A 60 18.43 -10.32 -5.00
C VAL A 60 19.66 -10.15 -4.12
N ASP A 61 19.66 -10.75 -2.94
CA ASP A 61 20.76 -10.64 -1.97
C ASP A 61 22.12 -11.11 -2.57
N ALA A 62 23.17 -10.30 -2.39
CA ALA A 62 24.49 -10.48 -2.99
C ALA A 62 25.38 -11.55 -2.30
N VAL A 63 24.91 -12.21 -1.23
CA VAL A 63 25.72 -13.20 -0.49
C VAL A 63 25.86 -14.50 -1.30
N GLY A 64 27.05 -14.70 -1.86
CA GLY A 64 27.47 -15.87 -2.64
C GLY A 64 27.44 -17.20 -1.88
N LEU A 65 26.25 -17.75 -1.72
CA LEU A 65 26.04 -19.18 -1.91
C LEU A 65 25.48 -19.33 -3.32
N GLU A 66 26.07 -20.22 -4.13
CA GLU A 66 25.33 -20.79 -5.25
C GLU A 66 24.06 -21.41 -4.66
N ASN A 67 22.96 -20.65 -4.71
CA ASN A 67 21.65 -21.24 -4.52
C ASN A 67 21.42 -22.07 -5.77
N SER A 68 21.73 -23.36 -5.64
CA SER A 68 21.02 -24.39 -6.36
C SER A 68 19.52 -24.14 -6.15
N SER A 69 18.90 -23.41 -7.07
CA SER A 69 17.46 -23.19 -7.23
C SER A 69 16.68 -23.17 -5.92
N ILE A 70 16.66 -22.02 -5.23
CA ILE A 70 15.64 -21.76 -4.21
C ILE A 70 14.69 -20.73 -4.80
N ASP A 71 13.91 -21.17 -5.76
CA ASP A 71 12.77 -20.39 -6.26
C ASP A 71 11.54 -21.28 -6.28
N ASN A 72 10.75 -21.16 -5.21
CA ASN A 72 9.31 -21.11 -5.35
C ASN A 72 8.70 -20.58 -4.06
N THR A 73 7.99 -19.46 -4.17
CA THR A 73 7.07 -18.85 -3.19
C THR A 73 5.87 -19.74 -2.85
N ALA A 74 6.00 -21.06 -2.98
CA ALA A 74 4.93 -22.01 -2.81
C ALA A 74 4.78 -22.47 -1.36
N LEU A 75 5.85 -22.68 -0.60
CA LEU A 75 5.82 -23.40 0.70
C LEU A 75 5.66 -22.47 1.92
N THR A 76 4.47 -22.38 2.51
CA THR A 76 4.21 -21.61 3.74
C THR A 76 4.00 -22.53 4.95
N ILE A 77 4.46 -22.09 6.13
CA ILE A 77 4.26 -22.82 7.40
C ILE A 77 3.71 -21.89 8.46
N TYR A 78 2.50 -22.16 8.96
CA TYR A 78 1.85 -21.33 9.98
C TYR A 78 1.00 -22.16 10.96
N PRO A 79 1.05 -21.89 12.28
CA PRO A 79 1.96 -20.95 12.95
C PRO A 79 3.42 -21.44 12.93
N ASN A 80 4.36 -20.50 12.86
CA ASN A 80 5.80 -20.76 13.00
C ASN A 80 6.42 -19.58 13.78
N PRO A 81 6.83 -19.75 15.06
CA PRO A 81 7.05 -21.02 15.76
C PRO A 81 5.76 -21.82 16.06
N LEU A 82 5.86 -23.14 15.97
CA LEU A 82 4.78 -24.08 16.31
C LEU A 82 4.79 -24.38 17.82
N ILE A 83 3.60 -24.38 18.43
CA ILE A 83 3.44 -24.73 19.86
C ILE A 83 2.94 -26.17 19.99
N THR A 84 1.89 -26.53 19.24
CA THR A 84 1.31 -27.89 19.20
C THR A 84 1.30 -28.48 17.78
N GLU A 85 0.92 -27.69 16.79
CA GLU A 85 0.86 -28.05 15.38
C GLU A 85 1.09 -26.84 14.46
N SER A 86 1.46 -27.10 13.20
CA SER A 86 1.48 -26.12 12.10
C SER A 86 0.83 -26.68 10.85
N MET A 87 0.35 -25.79 10.00
CA MET A 87 -0.05 -26.08 8.64
C MET A 87 1.11 -25.81 7.69
N ILE A 88 1.37 -26.75 6.79
CA ILE A 88 2.32 -26.63 5.68
C ILE A 88 1.49 -26.52 4.40
N THR A 89 1.60 -25.41 3.69
CA THR A 89 0.87 -25.18 2.44
C THR A 89 1.86 -25.08 1.30
N PHE A 90 1.62 -25.76 0.17
CA PHE A 90 2.41 -25.57 -1.05
C PHE A 90 1.62 -25.75 -2.33
N PHE A 91 2.09 -25.13 -3.40
CA PHE A 91 1.59 -25.35 -4.76
C PHE A 91 2.39 -26.44 -5.46
N ALA A 92 1.70 -27.47 -5.97
CA ALA A 92 2.25 -28.46 -6.87
C ALA A 92 2.07 -27.94 -8.32
N PRO A 93 3.13 -27.64 -9.08
CA PRO A 93 3.03 -27.13 -10.44
C PRO A 93 2.68 -28.21 -11.48
N GLU A 94 2.71 -29.48 -11.09
CA GLU A 94 2.42 -30.62 -11.95
C GLU A 94 1.77 -31.76 -11.15
N ASN A 95 1.18 -32.73 -11.85
CA ASN A 95 0.70 -33.96 -11.23
C ASN A 95 1.90 -34.91 -11.01
N SER A 96 2.41 -35.00 -9.78
CA SER A 96 3.59 -35.83 -9.47
C SER A 96 3.47 -36.52 -8.11
N ASN A 97 4.33 -37.52 -7.87
CA ASN A 97 4.45 -38.10 -6.52
C ASN A 97 5.29 -37.19 -5.65
N VAL A 98 4.69 -36.58 -4.63
CA VAL A 98 5.34 -35.57 -3.80
C VAL A 98 5.78 -36.16 -2.48
N VAL A 99 7.06 -35.99 -2.14
CA VAL A 99 7.66 -36.36 -0.86
C VAL A 99 7.76 -35.13 0.03
N LEU A 100 7.17 -35.18 1.21
CA LEU A 100 7.30 -34.16 2.25
C LEU A 100 8.09 -34.75 3.42
N SER A 101 9.19 -34.12 3.83
CA SER A 101 10.04 -34.55 4.93
C SER A 101 10.35 -33.41 5.90
N ILE A 102 10.49 -33.74 7.19
CA ILE A 102 10.97 -32.84 8.24
C ILE A 102 12.35 -33.33 8.68
N VAL A 103 13.33 -32.46 8.72
CA VAL A 103 14.74 -32.79 8.98
C VAL A 103 15.25 -31.93 10.13
N ASP A 104 16.01 -32.52 11.06
CA ASP A 104 16.64 -31.76 12.16
C ASP A 104 17.93 -31.06 11.73
N LEU A 105 18.51 -30.22 12.59
CA LEU A 105 19.75 -29.47 12.31
C LEU A 105 20.97 -30.37 12.01
N SER A 106 20.92 -31.68 12.31
CA SER A 106 21.98 -32.62 11.97
C SER A 106 21.82 -33.25 10.58
N GLY A 107 20.75 -32.89 9.84
CA GLY A 107 20.43 -33.48 8.55
C GLY A 107 19.65 -34.80 8.65
N ARG A 108 19.21 -35.21 9.84
CA ARG A 108 18.46 -36.45 10.02
C ARG A 108 16.96 -36.23 9.80
N VAL A 109 16.34 -37.06 8.96
CA VAL A 109 14.88 -37.06 8.74
C VAL A 109 14.16 -37.50 10.01
N VAL A 110 13.29 -36.63 10.51
CA VAL A 110 12.48 -36.81 11.72
C VAL A 110 11.14 -37.48 11.40
N VAL A 111 10.48 -37.07 10.32
CA VAL A 111 9.26 -37.68 9.79
C VAL A 111 9.13 -37.37 8.30
N GLN A 112 8.58 -38.29 7.51
CA GLN A 112 8.32 -38.07 6.08
C GLN A 112 7.03 -38.75 5.62
N THR A 113 6.46 -38.26 4.52
CA THR A 113 5.31 -38.86 3.82
C THR A 113 5.45 -38.67 2.32
N SER A 114 4.77 -39.50 1.54
CA SER A 114 4.73 -39.40 0.07
C SER A 114 3.32 -39.60 -0.45
N LYS A 115 2.86 -38.77 -1.39
CA LYS A 115 1.53 -38.88 -1.99
C LYS A 115 1.52 -38.36 -3.43
N LEU A 116 0.75 -39.01 -4.31
CA LEU A 116 0.45 -38.46 -5.63
C LEU A 116 -0.46 -37.24 -5.47
N LEU A 117 0.04 -36.07 -5.84
CA LEU A 117 -0.69 -34.80 -5.81
C LEU A 117 -1.00 -34.35 -7.23
N LEU A 118 -2.12 -33.64 -7.40
CA LEU A 118 -2.48 -33.02 -8.66
C LEU A 118 -1.93 -31.59 -8.69
N LEU A 119 -1.88 -30.98 -9.87
CA LEU A 119 -1.57 -29.56 -10.01
C LEU A 119 -2.55 -28.74 -9.16
N GLY A 120 -2.03 -27.91 -8.27
CA GLY A 120 -2.87 -27.11 -7.37
C GLY A 120 -2.22 -26.83 -6.01
N ARG A 121 -2.92 -26.06 -5.17
CA ARG A 121 -2.49 -25.78 -3.80
C ARG A 121 -2.88 -26.95 -2.88
N HIS A 122 -1.96 -27.38 -2.03
CA HIS A 122 -2.12 -28.48 -1.10
C HIS A 122 -1.76 -28.07 0.32
N ASN A 123 -2.52 -28.60 1.28
CA ASN A 123 -2.36 -28.33 2.70
C ASN A 123 -2.06 -29.62 3.47
N TYR A 124 -1.01 -29.58 4.30
CA TYR A 124 -0.61 -30.61 5.24
C TYR A 124 -0.58 -30.04 6.66
N ARG A 125 -0.70 -30.89 7.66
CA ARG A 125 -0.54 -30.55 9.08
C ARG A 125 0.62 -31.33 9.68
N ILE A 126 1.48 -30.65 10.43
CA ILE A 126 2.60 -31.21 11.18
C ILE A 126 2.39 -31.01 12.68
N SER A 127 2.58 -32.07 13.48
CA SER A 127 2.49 -32.03 14.94
C SER A 127 3.50 -32.98 15.59
N GLY A 128 3.66 -32.89 16.91
CA GLY A 128 4.48 -33.83 17.69
C GLY A 128 6.00 -33.57 17.68
N LEU A 129 6.48 -32.49 17.06
CA LEU A 129 7.91 -32.11 17.07
C LEU A 129 8.34 -31.60 18.45
N GLY A 130 9.44 -32.13 19.01
CA GLY A 130 10.04 -31.58 20.23
C GLY A 130 10.70 -30.21 20.00
N ALA A 131 10.96 -29.45 21.07
CA ALA A 131 11.56 -28.12 20.96
C ALA A 131 12.88 -28.13 20.16
N GLY A 132 12.98 -27.24 19.17
CA GLY A 132 14.14 -27.15 18.28
C GLY A 132 13.81 -26.54 16.91
N MET A 133 14.85 -26.42 16.07
CA MET A 133 14.72 -25.96 14.69
C MET A 133 14.77 -27.17 13.74
N TYR A 134 13.89 -27.15 12.74
CA TYR A 134 13.75 -28.18 11.72
C TYR A 134 13.66 -27.54 10.33
N PHE A 135 13.92 -28.33 9.29
CA PHE A 135 13.67 -28.00 7.90
C PHE A 135 12.55 -28.86 7.35
N VAL A 136 11.58 -28.23 6.68
CA VAL A 136 10.53 -28.88 5.93
C VAL A 136 10.95 -28.89 4.47
N ASN A 137 11.02 -30.06 3.86
CA ASN A 137 11.34 -30.22 2.44
C ASN A 137 10.14 -30.85 1.73
N VAL A 138 9.76 -30.30 0.59
CA VAL A 138 8.75 -30.83 -0.32
C VAL A 138 9.43 -31.05 -1.66
N ALA A 139 9.31 -32.24 -2.24
CA ALA A 139 9.90 -32.56 -3.54
C ALA A 139 8.91 -33.35 -4.40
N GLY A 140 8.58 -32.84 -5.58
CA GLY A 140 7.96 -33.58 -6.68
C GLY A 140 9.00 -34.02 -7.71
N ASP A 141 8.54 -34.45 -8.89
CA ASP A 141 9.44 -35.03 -9.90
C ASP A 141 10.33 -33.95 -10.56
N THR A 142 9.79 -32.74 -10.82
CA THR A 142 10.55 -31.63 -11.40
C THR A 142 10.72 -30.41 -10.50
N TYR A 143 10.27 -30.46 -9.25
CA TYR A 143 10.30 -29.30 -8.35
C TYR A 143 10.62 -29.70 -6.90
N SER A 144 11.26 -28.79 -6.17
CA SER A 144 11.44 -28.94 -4.73
C SER A 144 11.39 -27.59 -4.03
N SER A 145 10.97 -27.59 -2.76
CA SER A 145 10.90 -26.40 -1.92
C SER A 145 11.26 -26.75 -0.48
N SER A 146 11.92 -25.84 0.22
CA SER A 146 12.34 -26.04 1.60
C SER A 146 12.02 -24.82 2.46
N ALA A 147 11.60 -25.03 3.71
CA ALA A 147 11.29 -23.96 4.65
C ALA A 147 11.72 -24.30 6.08
N LYS A 148 12.05 -23.29 6.89
CA LYS A 148 12.43 -23.47 8.30
C LYS A 148 11.20 -23.57 9.19
N LEU A 149 11.23 -24.48 10.16
CA LEU A 149 10.18 -24.68 11.17
C LEU A 149 10.78 -24.67 12.57
N ILE A 150 10.28 -23.79 13.44
CA ILE A 150 10.69 -23.72 14.84
C ILE A 150 9.61 -24.38 15.70
N SER A 151 9.96 -25.41 16.46
CA SER A 151 9.06 -25.96 17.49
C SER A 151 9.42 -25.43 18.87
N GLN A 152 8.41 -24.94 19.58
CA GLN A 152 8.48 -24.56 21.00
C GLN A 152 7.80 -25.59 21.91
N SER A 153 7.41 -26.76 21.39
CA SER A 153 6.70 -27.77 22.19
C SER A 153 7.57 -28.28 23.35
N VAL A 154 7.05 -28.13 24.57
CA VAL A 154 7.72 -28.52 25.83
C VAL A 154 7.61 -30.02 26.10
N GLN A 155 6.73 -30.74 25.39
CA GLN A 155 6.58 -32.20 25.46
C GLN A 155 6.80 -32.82 24.08
N LYS A 156 7.83 -33.66 23.94
CA LYS A 156 8.13 -34.37 22.69
C LYS A 156 7.09 -35.47 22.47
N GLY A 157 6.19 -35.26 21.51
CA GLY A 157 5.31 -36.30 20.98
C GLY A 157 5.97 -37.15 19.89
N GLU A 158 5.21 -38.04 19.26
CA GLU A 158 5.62 -38.71 18.02
C GLU A 158 5.32 -37.78 16.84
N ALA A 159 6.34 -37.42 16.06
CA ALA A 159 6.19 -36.46 14.96
C ALA A 159 5.32 -37.05 13.84
N CYS A 160 4.30 -36.31 13.40
CA CYS A 160 3.31 -36.80 12.44
C CYS A 160 2.97 -35.76 11.37
N ILE A 161 2.91 -36.18 10.11
CA ILE A 161 2.44 -35.40 8.97
C ILE A 161 1.09 -35.96 8.51
N SER A 162 0.06 -35.12 8.39
CA SER A 162 -1.27 -35.50 7.87
C SER A 162 -1.71 -34.60 6.72
N TYR A 163 -2.30 -35.17 5.67
CA TYR A 163 -2.84 -34.43 4.53
C TYR A 163 -4.23 -33.87 4.86
N ILE A 164 -4.50 -32.61 4.49
CA ILE A 164 -5.73 -31.92 4.85
C ILE A 164 -6.63 -31.67 3.62
N SER A 165 -6.19 -30.88 2.64
CA SER A 165 -7.06 -30.47 1.51
C SER A 165 -6.27 -30.02 0.27
N SER A 166 -6.99 -29.78 -0.83
CA SER A 166 -6.50 -29.14 -2.05
C SER A 166 -7.47 -28.08 -2.57
N GLU A 167 -6.96 -26.99 -3.15
CA GLU A 167 -7.75 -25.92 -3.80
C GLU A 167 -7.29 -25.70 -5.26
N THR A 168 -8.25 -25.59 -6.19
CA THR A 168 -8.02 -25.61 -7.64
C THR A 168 -8.12 -24.26 -8.35
N HIS A 169 -8.13 -23.11 -7.66
CA HIS A 169 -8.21 -21.78 -8.31
C HIS A 169 -7.44 -20.67 -7.59
N MET A 170 -6.79 -19.80 -8.38
CA MET A 170 -6.10 -18.57 -7.97
C MET A 170 -7.05 -17.36 -7.99
N PRO A 171 -6.91 -16.37 -7.08
CA PRO A 171 -7.28 -14.99 -7.38
C PRO A 171 -6.22 -14.39 -8.32
N ASP A 172 -6.68 -13.83 -9.43
CA ASP A 172 -5.86 -13.18 -10.45
C ASP A 172 -5.33 -11.82 -9.95
N THR A 173 -4.07 -11.79 -9.56
CA THR A 173 -3.27 -10.55 -9.43
C THR A 173 -2.00 -10.67 -10.25
N ARG A 174 -2.12 -11.02 -11.53
CA ARG A 174 -1.04 -10.76 -12.48
C ARG A 174 -1.28 -9.40 -13.11
N LEU A 175 -0.47 -8.43 -12.70
CA LEU A 175 -0.13 -7.30 -13.57
C LEU A 175 0.17 -7.88 -14.95
N LYS A 176 -0.59 -7.46 -15.95
CA LYS A 176 -0.33 -7.81 -17.35
C LYS A 176 0.96 -7.11 -17.78
N ASN A 177 2.10 -7.71 -17.47
CA ASN A 177 3.32 -7.46 -18.20
C ASN A 177 3.99 -8.79 -18.52
N THR A 178 4.16 -9.08 -19.80
CA THR A 178 4.70 -10.33 -20.34
C THR A 178 6.24 -10.33 -20.40
N GLY A 179 6.89 -9.44 -19.64
CA GLY A 179 8.33 -9.24 -19.64
C GLY A 179 9.09 -10.35 -18.93
N VAL A 180 10.37 -10.47 -19.27
CA VAL A 180 11.31 -11.41 -18.62
C VAL A 180 11.69 -10.84 -17.25
N VAL A 181 11.81 -11.69 -16.23
CA VAL A 181 12.37 -11.29 -14.93
C VAL A 181 13.89 -11.43 -15.00
N THR A 182 14.62 -10.38 -14.62
CA THR A 182 16.09 -10.35 -14.66
C THR A 182 16.65 -9.98 -13.31
N ASP A 183 17.59 -10.79 -12.82
CA ASP A 183 18.16 -10.63 -11.48
C ASP A 183 19.32 -9.63 -11.46
N MET A 184 19.41 -8.86 -10.38
CA MET A 184 20.57 -8.03 -10.06
C MET A 184 20.95 -8.16 -8.58
N PRO A 185 22.22 -8.46 -8.26
CA PRO A 185 22.70 -8.45 -6.88
C PRO A 185 22.48 -7.09 -6.20
N TYR A 186 21.91 -7.13 -5.01
CA TYR A 186 21.50 -5.97 -4.21
C TYR A 186 21.66 -6.25 -2.72
N THR A 187 22.28 -5.32 -2.00
CA THR A 187 22.30 -5.29 -0.53
C THR A 187 21.41 -4.15 -0.05
N ASP A 188 20.65 -4.34 1.04
CA ASP A 188 19.82 -3.27 1.62
C ASP A 188 20.63 -1.97 1.82
N GLY A 189 20.15 -0.89 1.20
CA GLY A 189 20.82 0.42 1.21
C GLY A 189 21.76 0.66 0.04
N ASP A 190 21.93 -0.31 -0.87
CA ASP A 190 22.62 -0.11 -2.13
C ASP A 190 21.92 0.97 -2.94
N GLN A 191 22.73 1.81 -3.57
CA GLN A 191 22.22 2.92 -4.35
C GLN A 191 22.27 2.58 -5.82
N LEU A 192 21.12 2.67 -6.49
CA LEU A 192 20.99 2.38 -7.91
C LEU A 192 20.75 3.65 -8.70
N ILE A 193 21.30 3.69 -9.91
CA ILE A 193 20.89 4.62 -10.96
C ILE A 193 20.23 3.83 -12.07
N PHE A 194 19.01 4.26 -12.38
CA PHE A 194 18.26 3.77 -13.52
C PHE A 194 18.28 4.83 -14.62
N LYS A 195 18.71 4.48 -15.83
CA LYS A 195 18.63 5.34 -17.01
C LYS A 195 17.70 4.69 -18.03
N GLY A 196 16.48 5.19 -18.10
CA GLY A 196 15.48 4.77 -19.09
C GLY A 196 15.72 5.45 -20.44
N PHE A 197 15.41 4.74 -21.51
CA PHE A 197 15.50 5.23 -22.89
C PHE A 197 14.17 5.05 -23.61
N SER A 198 13.85 6.02 -24.45
CA SER A 198 12.73 5.97 -25.40
C SER A 198 13.12 6.68 -26.68
N GLY A 199 13.61 5.94 -27.67
CA GLY A 199 14.12 6.55 -28.91
C GLY A 199 15.29 7.50 -28.65
N GLN A 200 15.09 8.81 -28.82
CA GLN A 200 16.11 9.85 -28.57
C GLN A 200 16.05 10.43 -27.15
N TYR A 201 15.04 10.06 -26.37
CA TYR A 201 14.83 10.56 -25.01
C TYR A 201 15.53 9.64 -24.02
N SER A 202 16.13 10.22 -22.98
CA SER A 202 16.64 9.44 -21.85
C SER A 202 16.48 10.19 -20.54
N SER A 203 16.12 9.47 -19.49
CA SER A 203 15.84 10.04 -18.16
C SER A 203 16.51 9.19 -17.09
N VAL A 204 17.10 9.85 -16.09
CA VAL A 204 17.85 9.26 -14.99
C VAL A 204 17.01 9.32 -13.73
N TYR A 205 16.90 8.20 -13.04
CA TYR A 205 16.18 8.04 -11.78
C TYR A 205 17.12 7.39 -10.75
N PRO A 206 17.71 8.15 -9.82
CA PRO A 206 18.48 7.60 -8.71
C PRO A 206 17.55 7.10 -7.60
N ASP A 207 17.87 5.96 -6.98
CA ASP A 207 17.00 5.34 -5.98
C ASP A 207 17.76 4.43 -5.00
N ILE A 208 17.16 4.21 -3.83
CA ILE A 208 17.55 3.17 -2.87
C ILE A 208 16.32 2.29 -2.66
N PRO A 209 16.18 1.19 -3.42
CA PRO A 209 15.02 0.32 -3.33
C PRO A 209 14.83 -0.29 -1.93
N MET A 210 13.60 -0.17 -1.39
CA MET A 210 13.21 -0.71 -0.07
C MET A 210 11.91 -1.50 -0.10
N SER A 211 11.30 -1.63 -1.28
CA SER A 211 10.06 -2.36 -1.55
C SER A 211 9.91 -2.58 -3.05
N ASP A 212 9.00 -3.46 -3.44
CA ASP A 212 8.46 -3.52 -4.79
C ASP A 212 7.93 -2.14 -5.20
N LYS A 213 8.19 -1.75 -6.46
CA LYS A 213 7.70 -0.48 -7.01
C LYS A 213 7.72 -0.47 -8.53
N THR A 214 7.04 0.51 -9.10
CA THR A 214 7.19 0.89 -10.50
C THR A 214 7.97 2.20 -10.55
N ILE A 215 9.11 2.20 -11.23
CA ILE A 215 9.86 3.42 -11.55
C ILE A 215 9.22 4.05 -12.78
N GLU A 216 8.88 5.32 -12.66
CA GLU A 216 8.37 6.10 -13.78
C GLU A 216 9.44 7.07 -14.28
N PHE A 217 9.77 6.98 -15.57
CA PHE A 217 10.68 7.91 -16.24
C PHE A 217 9.88 9.03 -16.89
N ASP A 218 10.07 10.26 -16.41
CA ASP A 218 9.59 11.45 -17.09
C ASP A 218 10.57 11.82 -18.23
N PHE A 219 10.14 11.59 -19.47
CA PHE A 219 10.94 11.87 -20.67
C PHE A 219 10.66 13.29 -21.16
N VAL A 220 11.63 14.17 -20.97
CA VAL A 220 11.60 15.54 -21.48
C VAL A 220 12.59 15.68 -22.63
N LYS A 221 12.15 16.29 -23.74
CA LYS A 221 13.02 16.55 -24.90
C LYS A 221 14.18 17.44 -24.49
N CYS A 222 15.41 16.92 -24.59
CA CYS A 222 16.64 17.66 -24.41
C CYS A 222 17.58 17.39 -25.59
N GLN A 223 17.42 18.13 -26.68
CA GLN A 223 18.25 17.98 -27.88
C GLN A 223 18.75 19.35 -28.35
N ASP A 224 20.05 19.48 -28.57
CA ASP A 224 20.67 20.73 -29.03
C ASP A 224 20.57 20.92 -30.56
N GLY A 225 21.12 22.05 -31.04
CA GLY A 225 21.12 22.41 -32.46
C GLY A 225 21.96 21.49 -33.37
N ASP A 226 22.89 20.72 -32.79
CA ASP A 226 23.73 19.76 -33.52
C ASP A 226 23.10 18.35 -33.56
N GLY A 227 21.95 18.16 -32.89
CA GLY A 227 21.25 16.89 -32.80
C GLY A 227 21.73 15.99 -31.66
N ASN A 228 22.59 16.49 -30.75
CA ASN A 228 22.96 15.73 -29.56
C ASN A 228 21.77 15.67 -28.61
N SER A 229 21.39 14.47 -28.20
CA SER A 229 20.35 14.24 -27.20
C SER A 229 20.99 13.96 -25.84
N TYR A 230 20.45 14.56 -24.80
CA TYR A 230 21.01 14.50 -23.45
C TYR A 230 20.05 13.85 -22.47
N ALA A 231 20.60 13.11 -21.53
CA ALA A 231 19.84 12.57 -20.41
C ALA A 231 19.39 13.68 -19.45
N THR A 232 18.19 13.52 -18.90
CA THR A 232 17.60 14.46 -17.94
C THR A 232 17.44 13.80 -16.57
N VAL A 233 17.37 14.59 -15.50
CA VAL A 233 17.14 14.10 -14.14
C VAL A 233 16.31 15.11 -13.34
N GLY A 234 15.33 14.61 -12.59
CA GLY A 234 14.59 15.42 -11.61
C GLY A 234 15.40 15.56 -10.32
N ILE A 235 15.65 16.79 -9.88
CA ILE A 235 16.31 17.09 -8.60
C ILE A 235 15.46 18.12 -7.85
N GLY A 236 14.74 17.67 -6.83
CA GLY A 236 13.72 18.48 -6.17
C GLY A 236 12.65 18.91 -7.16
N ASP A 237 12.34 20.21 -7.18
CA ASP A 237 11.33 20.79 -8.06
C ASP A 237 11.92 21.29 -9.40
N GLN A 238 13.07 20.75 -9.83
CA GLN A 238 13.75 21.15 -11.06
C GLN A 238 14.14 19.94 -11.91
N ILE A 239 14.10 20.09 -13.23
CA ILE A 239 14.63 19.09 -14.17
C ILE A 239 15.95 19.61 -14.73
N TRP A 240 17.03 18.87 -14.49
CA TRP A 240 18.38 19.20 -14.89
C TRP A 240 18.88 18.29 -16.01
N MET A 241 19.78 18.79 -16.85
CA MET A 241 20.61 17.90 -17.67
C MET A 241 21.48 17.04 -16.75
N ALA A 242 21.53 15.72 -17.02
CA ALA A 242 22.42 14.76 -16.38
C ALA A 242 23.79 14.65 -17.10
N GLU A 243 23.93 15.30 -18.26
CA GLU A 243 25.16 15.34 -19.06
C GLU A 243 25.58 16.79 -19.35
N ASN A 244 26.88 17.04 -19.52
CA ASN A 244 27.38 18.36 -19.91
C ASN A 244 27.06 18.64 -21.39
N LEU A 245 26.64 19.87 -21.69
CA LEU A 245 26.34 20.30 -23.05
C LEU A 245 27.60 20.28 -23.95
N LYS A 246 27.48 19.78 -25.18
CA LYS A 246 28.58 19.68 -26.15
C LYS A 246 28.30 20.29 -27.54
N VAL A 247 27.29 21.14 -27.63
CA VAL A 247 26.89 21.86 -28.85
C VAL A 247 28.00 22.79 -29.36
N GLY A 248 28.08 22.94 -30.67
CA GLY A 248 28.92 23.94 -31.32
C GLY A 248 30.20 23.40 -31.97
N THR A 249 30.83 24.26 -32.75
CA THR A 249 32.07 24.00 -33.48
C THR A 249 33.27 24.12 -32.55
N ARG A 250 34.15 23.12 -32.55
CA ARG A 250 35.36 23.15 -31.73
C ARG A 250 36.39 24.12 -32.30
N ILE A 251 36.84 25.05 -31.46
CA ILE A 251 38.00 25.91 -31.71
C ILE A 251 39.16 25.57 -30.76
N ASP A 252 40.37 26.02 -31.08
CA ASP A 252 41.55 25.79 -30.22
C ASP A 252 41.50 26.67 -28.98
N GLY A 253 41.99 26.15 -27.85
CA GLY A 253 42.04 26.88 -26.58
C GLY A 253 42.79 28.21 -26.64
N ASN A 254 43.70 28.42 -27.59
CA ASN A 254 44.39 29.70 -27.79
C ASN A 254 43.60 30.74 -28.61
N GLN A 255 42.40 30.39 -29.09
CA GLN A 255 41.48 31.26 -29.80
C GLN A 255 40.40 31.77 -28.84
N GLU A 256 39.75 32.87 -29.20
CA GLU A 256 38.63 33.46 -28.45
C GLU A 256 37.32 33.21 -29.19
N LEU A 257 36.25 32.98 -28.44
CA LEU A 257 34.92 32.78 -29.00
C LEU A 257 34.34 34.13 -29.43
N THR A 258 33.70 34.17 -30.60
CA THR A 258 33.25 35.41 -31.24
C THR A 258 31.76 35.39 -31.55
N ASN A 259 31.11 36.55 -31.42
CA ASN A 259 29.70 36.70 -31.77
C ASN A 259 29.53 36.70 -33.30
N ASN A 260 29.53 35.50 -33.87
CA ASN A 260 29.52 35.24 -35.31
C ASN A 260 28.34 34.35 -35.75
N SER A 261 27.38 34.11 -34.84
CA SER A 261 26.22 33.22 -35.02
C SER A 261 26.53 31.74 -35.19
N ILE A 262 27.79 31.34 -34.99
CA ILE A 262 28.20 29.94 -34.88
C ILE A 262 28.47 29.70 -33.41
N ILE A 263 27.81 28.71 -32.82
CA ILE A 263 28.13 28.34 -31.45
C ILE A 263 29.51 27.70 -31.47
N GLU A 264 30.42 28.22 -30.66
CA GLU A 264 31.80 27.76 -30.56
C GLU A 264 32.03 27.09 -29.20
N LYS A 265 32.92 26.09 -29.16
CA LYS A 265 33.29 25.39 -27.91
C LYS A 265 34.77 25.10 -27.88
N TYR A 266 35.32 24.92 -26.68
CA TYR A 266 36.60 24.26 -26.50
C TYR A 266 36.37 22.81 -26.06
N CYS A 267 37.16 21.91 -26.62
CA CYS A 267 37.35 20.58 -26.05
C CYS A 267 38.68 20.56 -25.32
N PHE A 268 38.73 19.95 -24.13
CA PHE A 268 39.94 19.91 -23.32
C PHE A 268 41.14 19.41 -24.14
N ASN A 269 42.29 20.10 -24.05
CA ASN A 269 43.49 19.81 -24.86
C ASN A 269 43.27 19.83 -26.39
N ASN A 270 42.22 20.51 -26.89
CA ASN A 270 41.86 20.55 -28.30
C ASN A 270 41.51 19.18 -28.91
N LEU A 271 41.04 18.22 -28.10
CA LEU A 271 40.67 16.88 -28.55
C LEU A 271 39.15 16.69 -28.52
N GLU A 272 38.51 16.45 -29.67
CA GLU A 272 37.05 16.27 -29.76
C GLU A 272 36.54 15.13 -28.85
N SER A 273 37.32 14.05 -28.71
CA SER A 273 36.99 12.94 -27.81
C SER A 273 36.82 13.35 -26.35
N ASN A 274 37.45 14.46 -25.93
CA ASN A 274 37.24 15.00 -24.59
C ASN A 274 35.91 15.75 -24.47
N CYS A 275 35.39 16.35 -25.55
CA CYS A 275 34.01 16.84 -25.54
C CYS A 275 33.00 15.70 -25.48
N ASP A 276 33.28 14.55 -26.10
CA ASP A 276 32.42 13.38 -26.00
C ASP A 276 32.37 12.81 -24.58
N ALA A 277 33.50 12.80 -23.87
CA ALA A 277 33.59 12.28 -22.50
C ALA A 277 33.16 13.28 -21.41
N PHE A 278 33.44 14.57 -21.61
CA PHE A 278 33.30 15.59 -20.55
C PHE A 278 32.38 16.76 -20.91
N GLY A 279 31.91 16.86 -22.15
CA GLY A 279 31.20 18.04 -22.65
C GLY A 279 32.11 19.18 -23.12
N GLY A 280 31.50 20.20 -23.70
CA GLY A 280 32.21 21.40 -24.15
C GLY A 280 32.52 22.37 -23.00
N LEU A 281 33.60 23.13 -23.17
CA LEU A 281 33.92 24.27 -22.31
C LEU A 281 33.63 25.56 -23.08
N TYR A 282 32.87 26.47 -22.48
CA TYR A 282 32.37 27.69 -23.11
C TYR A 282 32.81 28.90 -22.32
N GLN A 283 33.11 30.00 -23.01
CA GLN A 283 33.17 31.31 -22.37
C GLN A 283 31.76 31.76 -21.98
N TRP A 284 31.63 32.54 -20.90
CA TRP A 284 30.32 32.91 -20.37
C TRP A 284 29.48 33.69 -21.39
N ASN A 285 30.10 34.63 -22.13
CA ASN A 285 29.38 35.40 -23.14
C ASN A 285 28.86 34.51 -24.27
N GLU A 286 29.63 33.51 -24.71
CA GLU A 286 29.15 32.56 -25.70
C GLU A 286 27.99 31.74 -25.15
N ALA A 287 28.15 31.18 -23.94
CA ALA A 287 27.11 30.38 -23.30
C ALA A 287 25.79 31.16 -23.24
N MET A 288 25.85 32.41 -22.82
CA MET A 288 24.70 33.32 -22.76
C MET A 288 24.22 33.83 -24.13
N GLN A 289 24.85 33.44 -25.23
CA GLN A 289 24.61 33.99 -26.58
C GLN A 289 24.66 35.53 -26.61
N TYR A 290 25.63 36.08 -25.88
CA TYR A 290 25.88 37.51 -25.69
C TYR A 290 24.70 38.28 -25.07
N ASP A 291 23.74 37.58 -24.46
CA ASP A 291 22.72 38.16 -23.60
C ASP A 291 23.28 38.45 -22.18
N THR A 292 22.59 39.31 -21.44
CA THR A 292 22.90 39.66 -20.05
C THR A 292 21.78 39.31 -19.07
N THR A 293 20.66 38.80 -19.57
CA THR A 293 19.47 38.40 -18.80
C THR A 293 19.75 37.09 -18.08
N GLN A 294 19.54 37.06 -16.77
CA GLN A 294 19.68 35.82 -15.99
C GLN A 294 18.56 34.84 -16.37
N GLY A 295 18.87 33.54 -16.42
CA GLY A 295 17.91 32.53 -16.86
C GLY A 295 17.60 32.58 -18.36
N VAL A 296 18.46 33.19 -19.19
CA VAL A 296 18.31 33.13 -20.64
C VAL A 296 18.51 31.70 -21.15
N GLN A 297 17.83 31.34 -22.24
CA GLN A 297 18.09 30.11 -22.97
C GLN A 297 19.59 29.95 -23.31
N GLY A 298 20.21 30.99 -23.86
CA GLY A 298 21.60 30.94 -24.30
C GLY A 298 21.80 29.81 -25.32
N ILE A 299 22.87 29.04 -25.15
CA ILE A 299 23.17 27.86 -25.98
C ILE A 299 22.40 26.60 -25.57
N CYS A 300 21.53 26.66 -24.55
CA CYS A 300 20.73 25.52 -24.15
C CYS A 300 19.70 25.13 -25.22
N PRO A 301 19.26 23.86 -25.25
CA PRO A 301 18.12 23.42 -26.05
C PRO A 301 16.87 24.29 -25.88
N SER A 302 16.00 24.32 -26.88
CA SER A 302 14.70 25.02 -26.76
C SER A 302 13.87 24.44 -25.61
N GLY A 303 13.29 25.30 -24.78
CA GLY A 303 12.57 24.91 -23.56
C GLY A 303 13.47 24.61 -22.36
N TRP A 304 14.76 24.97 -22.46
CA TRP A 304 15.75 24.88 -21.41
C TRP A 304 16.51 26.20 -21.31
N HIS A 305 17.05 26.51 -20.13
CA HIS A 305 17.83 27.72 -19.91
C HIS A 305 19.09 27.49 -19.09
N ILE A 306 19.98 28.49 -19.11
CA ILE A 306 21.20 28.46 -18.31
C ILE A 306 20.85 28.77 -16.86
N PRO A 307 21.15 27.86 -15.91
CA PRO A 307 20.72 27.98 -14.52
C PRO A 307 21.21 29.26 -13.86
N THR A 308 20.28 29.96 -13.21
CA THR A 308 20.59 31.08 -12.33
C THR A 308 21.28 30.60 -11.06
N ASP A 309 21.89 31.55 -10.34
CA ASP A 309 22.53 31.27 -9.07
C ASP A 309 21.54 30.77 -8.01
N ALA A 310 20.28 31.24 -8.11
CA ALA A 310 19.18 30.85 -7.25
C ALA A 310 18.76 29.40 -7.50
N GLU A 311 18.65 29.00 -8.77
CA GLU A 311 18.29 27.63 -9.16
C GLU A 311 19.35 26.61 -8.78
N TRP A 312 20.63 26.94 -8.99
CA TRP A 312 21.72 26.14 -8.43
C TRP A 312 21.59 25.99 -6.92
N CYS A 313 21.28 27.08 -6.19
CA CYS A 313 21.14 26.96 -4.75
C CYS A 313 19.93 26.11 -4.34
N GLN A 314 18.81 26.20 -5.06
CA GLN A 314 17.63 25.39 -4.78
C GLN A 314 17.97 23.89 -4.87
N MET A 315 18.65 23.47 -5.94
CA MET A 315 19.15 22.11 -6.10
C MET A 315 20.11 21.73 -4.96
N GLU A 316 21.07 22.59 -4.62
CA GLU A 316 22.05 22.32 -3.56
C GLU A 316 21.38 22.16 -2.18
N VAL A 317 20.38 23.00 -1.85
CA VAL A 317 19.60 22.93 -0.60
C VAL A 317 18.72 21.68 -0.55
N PHE A 318 18.16 21.27 -1.68
CA PHE A 318 17.41 20.02 -1.77
C PHE A 318 18.30 18.80 -1.43
N LEU A 319 19.54 18.79 -1.93
CA LEU A 319 20.49 17.72 -1.67
C LEU A 319 21.10 17.78 -0.26
N ASP A 320 21.21 18.98 0.30
CA ASP A 320 21.75 19.22 1.64
C ASP A 320 21.16 20.50 2.24
N ALA A 321 20.20 20.32 3.15
CA ALA A 321 19.48 21.41 3.79
C ALA A 321 20.36 22.36 4.63
N ILE A 322 21.63 22.01 4.88
CA ILE A 322 22.60 22.87 5.60
C ILE A 322 23.20 23.95 4.68
N VAL A 323 23.07 23.81 3.36
CA VAL A 323 23.61 24.78 2.39
C VAL A 323 23.06 26.19 2.64
N ASN A 324 23.97 27.16 2.80
CA ASN A 324 23.63 28.58 2.84
C ASN A 324 23.90 29.23 1.46
N CYS A 325 22.83 29.68 0.80
CA CYS A 325 22.89 30.25 -0.54
C CYS A 325 23.79 31.49 -0.69
N THR A 326 24.05 32.20 0.39
CA THR A 326 24.85 33.45 0.37
C THR A 326 26.34 33.22 0.55
N THR A 327 26.76 32.04 1.01
CA THR A 327 28.16 31.72 1.25
C THR A 327 28.94 31.67 -0.07
N VAL A 328 30.05 32.41 -0.13
CA VAL A 328 31.09 32.29 -1.16
C VAL A 328 32.18 31.38 -0.60
N GLY A 329 32.65 30.42 -1.40
CA GLY A 329 33.56 29.37 -0.98
C GLY A 329 32.87 28.00 -0.91
N TRP A 330 33.46 27.09 -0.12
CA TRP A 330 32.93 25.75 0.14
C TRP A 330 31.67 25.82 1.01
N ARG A 331 30.61 25.12 0.60
CA ARG A 331 29.33 25.08 1.31
C ARG A 331 28.66 23.69 1.24
N GLY A 332 27.81 23.42 2.22
CA GLY A 332 27.26 22.09 2.47
C GLY A 332 28.25 21.15 3.16
N THR A 333 27.77 19.98 3.54
CA THR A 333 28.55 18.88 4.12
C THR A 333 28.95 17.85 3.05
N ASP A 334 28.02 17.44 2.19
CA ASP A 334 28.22 16.34 1.23
C ASP A 334 27.53 16.54 -0.13
N VAL A 335 26.93 17.72 -0.35
CA VAL A 335 26.24 18.09 -1.61
C VAL A 335 27.08 17.82 -2.86
N GLY A 336 28.37 18.15 -2.84
CA GLY A 336 29.26 17.89 -3.97
C GLY A 336 29.48 16.41 -4.23
N GLY A 337 29.54 15.60 -3.17
CA GLY A 337 29.57 14.15 -3.25
C GLY A 337 28.31 13.56 -3.90
N LYS A 338 27.13 14.05 -3.50
CA LYS A 338 25.85 13.63 -4.09
C LYS A 338 25.68 14.02 -5.56
N MET A 339 26.41 15.05 -6.02
CA MET A 339 26.38 15.52 -7.41
C MET A 339 27.36 14.80 -8.33
N LYS A 340 28.56 14.46 -7.84
CA LYS A 340 29.60 13.81 -8.65
C LYS A 340 29.17 12.42 -9.11
N CYS A 341 29.53 12.05 -10.35
CA CYS A 341 29.50 10.65 -10.74
C CYS A 341 30.48 9.82 -9.88
N THR A 342 30.16 8.55 -9.70
CA THR A 342 30.94 7.58 -8.93
C THR A 342 32.13 7.06 -9.74
N GLY A 343 32.91 6.18 -9.12
CA GLY A 343 34.07 5.54 -9.74
C GLY A 343 35.30 6.44 -9.79
N THR A 344 36.43 5.83 -10.18
CA THR A 344 37.70 6.54 -10.36
C THR A 344 38.47 6.06 -11.58
N LEU A 345 39.32 6.95 -12.11
CA LEU A 345 40.20 6.69 -13.23
C LEU A 345 41.17 5.54 -12.89
N GLU A 346 41.76 5.57 -11.69
CA GLU A 346 42.71 4.57 -11.25
C GLU A 346 42.09 3.17 -11.08
N ALA A 347 40.78 3.09 -10.77
CA ALA A 347 40.05 1.83 -10.72
C ALA A 347 39.47 1.40 -12.09
N GLY A 348 39.54 2.26 -13.11
CA GLY A 348 38.92 2.03 -14.42
C GLY A 348 37.39 2.05 -14.39
N THR A 349 36.79 2.63 -13.35
CA THR A 349 35.33 2.65 -13.12
C THR A 349 34.70 4.03 -13.28
N GLY A 350 35.49 5.08 -13.51
CA GLY A 350 34.98 6.44 -13.67
C GLY A 350 36.02 7.42 -14.18
N LEU A 351 35.66 8.69 -14.22
CA LEU A 351 36.48 9.78 -14.79
C LEU A 351 37.22 10.62 -13.74
N TRP A 352 36.76 10.61 -12.48
CA TRP A 352 37.42 11.30 -11.38
C TRP A 352 38.70 10.60 -10.96
N ARG A 353 39.72 11.35 -10.55
CA ARG A 353 40.85 10.74 -9.85
C ARG A 353 40.48 10.30 -8.43
N ASN A 354 41.15 9.26 -7.96
CA ASN A 354 41.19 8.88 -6.56
C ASN A 354 41.64 10.07 -5.68
N PRO A 355 40.95 10.45 -4.59
CA PRO A 355 39.94 9.63 -3.88
C PRO A 355 38.48 9.77 -4.32
N ASN A 356 38.13 10.69 -5.23
CA ASN A 356 36.73 11.06 -5.53
C ASN A 356 35.83 11.12 -4.26
N SER A 357 36.29 11.83 -3.25
CA SER A 357 35.77 11.78 -1.88
C SER A 357 34.26 12.03 -1.83
N GLY A 358 33.56 11.10 -1.17
CA GLY A 358 32.12 11.18 -0.91
C GLY A 358 31.23 11.12 -2.15
N ALA A 359 31.76 10.77 -3.33
CA ALA A 359 30.95 10.66 -4.53
C ALA A 359 29.95 9.51 -4.42
N THR A 360 28.67 9.84 -4.44
CA THR A 360 27.56 8.86 -4.38
C THR A 360 26.61 8.99 -5.55
N ASN A 361 26.66 10.09 -6.32
CA ASN A 361 25.73 10.39 -7.40
C ASN A 361 24.24 10.26 -7.03
N GLN A 362 23.88 10.49 -5.76
CA GLN A 362 22.48 10.43 -5.25
C GLN A 362 21.53 11.36 -5.96
N SER A 363 22.05 12.44 -6.53
CA SER A 363 21.24 13.37 -7.32
C SER A 363 20.96 12.90 -8.74
N GLY A 364 21.69 11.91 -9.25
CA GLY A 364 21.70 11.57 -10.68
C GLY A 364 22.29 12.67 -11.58
N PHE A 365 22.73 13.80 -11.01
CA PHE A 365 23.39 14.90 -11.73
C PHE A 365 24.63 14.42 -12.48
N SER A 366 25.31 13.38 -12.01
CA SER A 366 26.38 12.69 -12.72
C SER A 366 27.50 13.64 -13.17
N ALA A 367 27.94 14.52 -12.27
CA ALA A 367 28.96 15.52 -12.57
C ALA A 367 30.30 14.85 -12.93
N VAL A 368 30.85 15.24 -14.09
CA VAL A 368 32.14 14.76 -14.61
C VAL A 368 33.23 15.83 -14.49
N PRO A 369 34.50 15.44 -14.31
CA PRO A 369 35.62 16.38 -14.05
C PRO A 369 36.24 16.91 -15.34
N GLY A 370 35.48 17.72 -16.09
CA GLY A 370 35.88 18.24 -17.40
C GLY A 370 37.02 19.27 -17.42
N GLY A 371 37.52 19.67 -16.24
CA GLY A 371 38.58 20.67 -16.12
C GLY A 371 38.12 22.07 -16.53
N THR A 372 39.09 22.90 -16.89
CA THR A 372 38.89 24.33 -17.21
C THR A 372 39.81 24.75 -18.35
N ARG A 373 39.35 25.73 -19.14
CA ARG A 373 40.23 26.54 -20.02
C ARG A 373 40.42 27.91 -19.40
N TYR A 374 41.65 28.36 -19.20
CA TYR A 374 41.92 29.72 -18.71
C TYR A 374 41.94 30.74 -19.85
N SER A 375 41.66 32.00 -19.53
CA SER A 375 41.67 33.16 -20.45
C SER A 375 42.94 33.32 -21.31
N PHE A 376 44.08 32.78 -20.89
CA PHE A 376 45.33 32.77 -21.65
C PHE A 376 45.53 31.51 -22.52
N GLY A 377 44.51 30.66 -22.62
CA GLY A 377 44.40 29.53 -23.53
C GLY A 377 44.93 28.18 -23.04
N ALA A 378 45.41 28.09 -21.80
CA ALA A 378 45.82 26.82 -21.20
C ALA A 378 44.63 26.04 -20.65
N PHE A 379 44.72 24.71 -20.71
CA PHE A 379 43.78 23.77 -20.12
C PHE A 379 44.39 23.16 -18.85
N ASP A 380 43.59 23.01 -17.79
CA ASP A 380 44.03 22.43 -16.53
C ASP A 380 42.90 21.73 -15.76
N MET A 381 43.24 20.98 -14.71
CA MET A 381 42.35 20.36 -13.74
C MET A 381 41.41 19.25 -14.24
N ILE A 382 41.61 18.74 -15.47
CA ILE A 382 40.87 17.54 -15.92
C ILE A 382 41.06 16.38 -14.96
N ASN A 383 39.99 15.63 -14.69
CA ASN A 383 39.94 14.52 -13.72
C ASN A 383 40.08 14.94 -12.24
N TYR A 384 40.42 16.21 -11.94
CA TYR A 384 40.52 16.74 -10.59
C TYR A 384 39.32 17.63 -10.22
N GLU A 385 38.74 18.31 -11.20
CA GLU A 385 37.70 19.31 -11.01
C GLU A 385 36.67 19.29 -12.15
N GLY A 386 35.40 19.49 -11.80
CA GLY A 386 34.36 19.89 -12.73
C GLY A 386 33.85 21.27 -12.35
N THR A 387 33.67 22.13 -13.35
CA THR A 387 33.27 23.53 -13.14
C THR A 387 32.18 23.94 -14.11
N TRP A 388 31.10 24.53 -13.58
CA TRP A 388 29.91 24.91 -14.34
C TRP A 388 29.54 26.37 -14.19
N TRP A 389 29.09 26.96 -15.30
CA TRP A 389 28.56 28.32 -15.31
C TRP A 389 27.18 28.44 -14.66
N SER A 390 26.93 29.62 -14.09
CA SER A 390 25.59 30.17 -13.89
C SER A 390 25.35 31.35 -14.83
N SER A 391 24.10 31.58 -15.21
CA SER A 391 23.66 32.78 -15.94
C SER A 391 23.67 34.05 -15.06
N THR A 392 23.84 33.93 -13.75
CA THR A 392 23.90 35.08 -12.86
C THR A 392 25.31 35.67 -12.83
N GLN A 393 25.41 36.94 -13.26
CA GLN A 393 26.61 37.75 -13.10
C GLN A 393 26.93 37.99 -11.61
N SER A 394 28.18 37.73 -11.19
CA SER A 394 28.65 38.01 -9.83
C SER A 394 29.17 39.43 -9.66
N TYR A 395 29.88 39.95 -10.67
CA TYR A 395 30.41 41.30 -10.74
C TYR A 395 30.62 41.65 -12.23
N PRO A 396 30.72 42.93 -12.65
CA PRO A 396 31.14 43.25 -14.01
C PRO A 396 32.42 42.50 -14.43
N GLY A 397 32.33 41.69 -15.48
CA GLY A 397 33.43 40.86 -15.97
C GLY A 397 33.54 39.46 -15.34
N THR A 398 32.74 39.13 -14.33
CA THR A 398 32.71 37.79 -13.70
C THR A 398 31.30 37.22 -13.59
N ALA A 399 31.17 35.90 -13.57
CA ALA A 399 29.91 35.21 -13.31
C ALA A 399 30.08 34.13 -12.25
N TRP A 400 28.98 33.78 -11.57
CA TRP A 400 29.02 32.72 -10.58
C TRP A 400 29.28 31.36 -11.24
N ILE A 401 30.10 30.56 -10.59
CA ILE A 401 30.40 29.18 -10.98
C ILE A 401 30.17 28.23 -9.82
N ARG A 402 29.95 26.95 -10.14
CA ARG A 402 29.97 25.82 -9.21
C ARG A 402 31.17 24.96 -9.53
N VAL A 403 31.92 24.61 -8.50
CA VAL A 403 33.13 23.81 -8.59
C VAL A 403 32.96 22.58 -7.70
N LEU A 404 33.22 21.41 -8.28
CA LEU A 404 33.31 20.14 -7.57
C LEU A 404 34.73 19.61 -7.71
N GLN A 405 35.34 19.17 -6.61
CA GLN A 405 36.71 18.66 -6.61
C GLN A 405 36.80 17.23 -6.11
N PHE A 406 37.81 16.51 -6.62
CA PHE A 406 38.03 15.10 -6.33
C PHE A 406 38.30 14.79 -4.84
N MET A 407 38.83 15.73 -4.06
CA MET A 407 39.09 15.58 -2.61
C MET A 407 38.01 16.18 -1.71
N GLN A 408 36.99 16.82 -2.29
CA GLN A 408 35.98 17.55 -1.54
C GLN A 408 34.62 16.88 -1.67
N THR A 409 33.86 16.89 -0.58
CA THR A 409 32.48 16.40 -0.51
C THR A 409 31.46 17.52 -0.65
N ASN A 410 31.87 18.76 -0.44
CA ASN A 410 31.05 19.96 -0.56
C ASN A 410 31.15 20.59 -1.96
N VAL A 411 30.31 21.60 -2.21
CA VAL A 411 30.35 22.39 -3.45
C VAL A 411 31.01 23.73 -3.18
N HIS A 412 31.85 24.18 -4.10
CA HIS A 412 32.48 25.50 -4.02
C HIS A 412 31.79 26.48 -4.98
N ARG A 413 31.34 27.61 -4.45
CA ARG A 413 30.72 28.69 -5.22
C ARG A 413 31.62 29.93 -5.22
N ASN A 414 31.95 30.45 -6.39
CA ASN A 414 32.73 31.69 -6.50
C ASN A 414 32.44 32.44 -7.81
N GLY A 415 32.88 33.69 -7.93
CA GLY A 415 32.80 34.47 -9.16
C GLY A 415 34.12 34.43 -9.94
N TYR A 416 34.08 34.02 -11.21
CA TYR A 416 35.27 33.91 -12.08
C TYR A 416 35.10 34.63 -13.42
N GLY A 417 36.22 34.87 -14.09
CA GLY A 417 36.31 35.70 -15.30
C GLY A 417 35.53 35.12 -16.46
N LYS A 418 34.71 35.93 -17.12
CA LYS A 418 33.85 35.50 -18.23
C LYS A 418 34.60 34.98 -19.48
N ASN A 419 35.92 35.18 -19.55
CA ASN A 419 36.80 34.74 -20.63
C ASN A 419 37.44 33.35 -20.35
N ASP A 420 37.27 32.81 -19.14
CA ASP A 420 37.58 31.42 -18.85
C ASP A 420 36.52 30.50 -19.49
N GLY A 421 36.88 29.25 -19.77
CA GLY A 421 36.01 28.24 -20.36
C GLY A 421 35.63 27.19 -19.33
N TYR A 422 34.33 27.09 -19.04
CA TYR A 422 33.76 26.10 -18.11
C TYR A 422 32.63 25.30 -18.76
N SER A 423 32.28 24.17 -18.15
CA SER A 423 31.18 23.32 -18.61
C SER A 423 29.83 24.02 -18.44
N LEU A 424 28.83 23.53 -19.17
CA LEU A 424 27.46 24.02 -19.06
C LEU A 424 26.50 22.84 -18.87
N ARG A 425 25.50 23.07 -18.01
CA ARG A 425 24.30 22.24 -17.87
C ARG A 425 23.11 23.17 -17.86
N CYS A 426 22.01 22.70 -18.41
CA CYS A 426 20.77 23.47 -18.55
C CYS A 426 19.70 22.93 -17.59
N VAL A 427 18.76 23.80 -17.26
CA VAL A 427 17.56 23.49 -16.48
C VAL A 427 16.35 23.65 -17.40
N SER A 428 15.38 22.74 -17.29
CA SER A 428 14.16 22.78 -18.09
C SER A 428 13.27 23.94 -17.65
N ASP A 429 12.60 24.59 -18.59
CA ASP A 429 11.52 25.55 -18.31
C ASP A 429 10.23 24.83 -17.83
N VAL A 430 10.18 23.50 -17.98
CA VAL A 430 9.10 22.65 -17.50
C VAL A 430 9.43 22.16 -16.08
N ALA A 431 8.52 22.42 -15.14
CA ALA A 431 8.65 21.90 -13.77
C ALA A 431 8.44 20.37 -13.74
N PRO A 432 9.14 19.63 -12.87
CA PRO A 432 8.93 18.19 -12.71
C PRO A 432 7.54 17.89 -12.17
N ILE A 433 6.98 16.77 -12.63
CA ILE A 433 5.73 16.25 -12.10
C ILE A 433 6.03 15.55 -10.76
N SER A 434 5.29 15.88 -9.72
CA SER A 434 5.33 15.27 -8.39
C SER A 434 4.00 14.62 -8.04
N LEU A 435 3.96 13.77 -7.01
CA LEU A 435 2.72 13.15 -6.55
C LEU A 435 1.66 14.21 -6.19
N PRO A 436 0.37 13.93 -6.45
CA PRO A 436 -0.69 14.88 -6.13
C PRO A 436 -0.85 15.03 -4.62
N THR A 437 -1.43 16.13 -4.16
CA THR A 437 -1.76 16.32 -2.74
C THR A 437 -3.26 16.13 -2.53
N VAL A 438 -3.65 15.17 -1.70
CA VAL A 438 -5.05 14.82 -1.45
C VAL A 438 -5.32 14.67 0.04
N THR A 439 -6.48 15.15 0.50
CA THR A 439 -6.97 14.97 1.88
C THR A 439 -8.25 14.14 1.88
N THR A 440 -8.44 13.29 2.90
CA THR A 440 -9.64 12.46 3.05
C THR A 440 -10.74 13.25 3.77
N SER A 441 -11.96 13.23 3.21
CA SER A 441 -13.13 13.87 3.82
C SER A 441 -13.79 12.95 4.85
N PRO A 442 -14.52 13.51 5.85
CA PRO A 442 -15.24 12.72 6.85
C PRO A 442 -16.20 11.70 6.25
N ILE A 443 -16.46 10.64 7.02
CA ILE A 443 -17.37 9.55 6.66
C ILE A 443 -18.79 9.92 7.13
N THR A 444 -19.77 9.72 6.26
CA THR A 444 -21.19 10.06 6.48
C THR A 444 -22.08 8.96 5.91
N GLU A 445 -23.40 9.03 6.17
CA GLU A 445 -24.42 8.13 5.60
C GLU A 445 -24.10 6.62 5.75
N ILE A 446 -23.56 6.25 6.92
CA ILE A 446 -23.19 4.87 7.22
C ILE A 446 -24.46 4.01 7.37
N SER A 447 -24.57 2.97 6.55
CA SER A 447 -25.59 1.93 6.65
C SER A 447 -24.94 0.58 6.98
N PHE A 448 -25.72 -0.51 6.92
CA PHE A 448 -25.20 -1.86 7.09
C PHE A 448 -24.46 -2.40 5.84
N THR A 449 -24.58 -1.74 4.67
CA THR A 449 -23.92 -2.15 3.40
C THR A 449 -23.26 -1.01 2.62
N THR A 450 -23.41 0.24 3.07
CA THR A 450 -22.92 1.44 2.36
C THR A 450 -22.37 2.50 3.30
N ALA A 451 -21.58 3.43 2.77
CA ALA A 451 -21.18 4.68 3.42
C ALA A 451 -20.84 5.73 2.35
N THR A 452 -20.77 7.00 2.75
CA THR A 452 -20.37 8.11 1.86
C THR A 452 -19.13 8.80 2.44
N SER A 453 -18.13 9.05 1.59
CA SER A 453 -16.94 9.84 1.94
C SER A 453 -16.49 10.61 0.69
N GLY A 454 -15.21 10.89 0.56
CA GLY A 454 -14.62 11.63 -0.56
C GLY A 454 -13.31 12.25 -0.13
N GLY A 455 -12.87 13.26 -0.88
CA GLY A 455 -11.60 13.92 -0.64
C GLY A 455 -11.49 15.27 -1.33
N ASN A 456 -10.37 15.93 -1.12
CA ASN A 456 -10.01 17.15 -1.84
C ASN A 456 -8.59 17.04 -2.38
N VAL A 457 -8.44 17.15 -3.70
CA VAL A 457 -7.13 17.23 -4.34
C VAL A 457 -6.72 18.71 -4.40
N SER A 458 -5.81 19.13 -3.53
CA SER A 458 -5.37 20.52 -3.39
C SER A 458 -4.26 20.91 -4.37
N SER A 459 -3.50 19.93 -4.86
CA SER A 459 -2.47 20.13 -5.87
C SER A 459 -2.40 18.91 -6.79
N ALA A 460 -2.25 19.17 -8.09
CA ALA A 460 -2.03 18.14 -9.09
C ALA A 460 -0.55 17.74 -9.22
N GLY A 461 0.35 18.38 -8.48
CA GLY A 461 1.79 18.11 -8.56
C GLY A 461 2.37 18.34 -9.95
N GLY A 462 1.90 19.36 -10.69
CA GLY A 462 2.36 19.65 -12.05
C GLY A 462 1.79 18.73 -13.15
N GLY A 463 1.35 17.52 -12.81
CA GLY A 463 0.73 16.57 -13.74
C GLY A 463 -0.79 16.64 -13.73
N ALA A 464 -1.45 16.29 -14.84
CA ALA A 464 -2.91 16.17 -14.85
C ALA A 464 -3.35 14.98 -13.98
N ILE A 465 -4.35 15.19 -13.11
CA ILE A 465 -4.96 14.09 -12.33
C ILE A 465 -5.75 13.20 -13.30
N THR A 466 -5.31 11.95 -13.44
CA THR A 466 -5.90 10.93 -14.31
C THR A 466 -7.00 10.13 -13.62
N SER A 467 -6.90 9.94 -12.29
CA SER A 467 -7.93 9.28 -11.47
C SER A 467 -7.91 9.81 -10.03
N ARG A 468 -9.04 9.75 -9.34
CA ARG A 468 -9.18 10.01 -7.90
C ARG A 468 -10.36 9.23 -7.34
N GLY A 469 -10.39 9.03 -6.03
CA GLY A 469 -11.51 8.38 -5.35
C GLY A 469 -11.18 8.02 -3.91
N VAL A 470 -11.89 7.03 -3.35
CA VAL A 470 -11.63 6.48 -2.01
C VAL A 470 -11.30 5.00 -2.14
N CYS A 471 -10.28 4.52 -1.43
CA CYS A 471 -9.96 3.11 -1.24
C CYS A 471 -10.24 2.65 0.19
N TRP A 472 -10.70 1.41 0.39
CA TRP A 472 -11.07 0.86 1.69
C TRP A 472 -10.77 -0.64 1.85
N SER A 473 -10.59 -1.06 3.10
CA SER A 473 -10.32 -2.44 3.52
C SER A 473 -10.73 -2.68 4.99
N THR A 474 -10.80 -3.93 5.43
CA THR A 474 -10.93 -4.28 6.86
C THR A 474 -9.58 -4.26 7.59
N SER A 475 -8.48 -4.07 6.85
CA SER A 475 -7.13 -3.83 7.38
C SER A 475 -6.73 -2.36 7.18
N THR A 476 -5.80 -1.89 8.02
CA THR A 476 -5.25 -0.52 7.93
C THR A 476 -4.41 -0.33 6.67
N ASN A 477 -4.17 0.92 6.31
CA ASN A 477 -3.47 1.45 5.15
C ASN A 477 -4.01 0.92 3.80
N PRO A 478 -5.32 1.03 3.52
CA PRO A 478 -5.86 0.61 2.23
C PRO A 478 -5.23 1.41 1.10
N THR A 479 -5.03 0.75 -0.04
CA THR A 479 -4.52 1.32 -1.29
C THR A 479 -5.47 1.00 -2.45
N ILE A 480 -5.18 1.51 -3.65
CA ILE A 480 -5.93 1.16 -4.87
C ILE A 480 -5.79 -0.33 -5.28
N ALA A 481 -5.01 -1.14 -4.55
CA ALA A 481 -5.00 -2.60 -4.70
C ALA A 481 -6.13 -3.29 -3.91
N ASN A 482 -6.84 -2.56 -3.03
CA ASN A 482 -8.00 -3.04 -2.29
C ASN A 482 -9.31 -2.68 -3.04
N ASN A 483 -10.41 -2.50 -2.31
CA ASN A 483 -11.63 -1.94 -2.88
C ASN A 483 -11.46 -0.43 -3.05
N TYR A 484 -11.91 0.14 -4.17
CA TYR A 484 -11.83 1.57 -4.41
C TYR A 484 -12.91 2.08 -5.39
N THR A 485 -13.16 3.40 -5.36
CA THR A 485 -14.01 4.12 -6.34
C THR A 485 -13.16 4.84 -7.39
N VAL A 486 -13.75 5.18 -8.54
CA VAL A 486 -13.16 6.05 -9.57
C VAL A 486 -14.09 7.23 -9.81
N ASP A 487 -13.73 8.40 -9.28
CA ASP A 487 -14.56 9.61 -9.23
C ASP A 487 -14.02 10.70 -10.18
N GLY A 488 -13.44 10.25 -11.30
CA GLY A 488 -12.92 11.08 -12.38
C GLY A 488 -11.52 11.63 -12.14
N GLY A 489 -11.18 12.69 -12.87
CA GLY A 489 -9.90 13.40 -12.77
C GLY A 489 -10.06 14.86 -12.35
N GLY A 490 -8.94 15.59 -12.38
CA GLY A 490 -8.84 17.00 -11.99
C GLY A 490 -8.63 17.27 -10.49
N ILE A 491 -8.45 18.55 -10.16
CA ILE A 491 -8.31 19.05 -8.79
C ILE A 491 -9.68 19.35 -8.16
N GLY A 492 -9.69 19.59 -6.84
CA GLY A 492 -10.87 19.97 -6.07
C GLY A 492 -11.52 18.83 -5.29
N THR A 493 -12.69 19.13 -4.74
CA THR A 493 -13.46 18.21 -3.90
C THR A 493 -14.22 17.17 -4.73
N PHE A 494 -14.28 15.94 -4.24
CA PHE A 494 -15.08 14.86 -4.80
C PHE A 494 -15.78 14.09 -3.69
N ILE A 495 -16.86 13.40 -4.04
CA ILE A 495 -17.66 12.55 -3.16
C ILE A 495 -17.67 11.15 -3.75
N SER A 496 -17.54 10.14 -2.89
CA SER A 496 -17.45 8.73 -3.25
C SER A 496 -18.53 7.94 -2.53
N ALA A 497 -19.31 7.16 -3.28
CA ALA A 497 -20.28 6.23 -2.72
C ALA A 497 -19.61 4.86 -2.49
N ILE A 498 -19.55 4.44 -1.23
CA ILE A 498 -18.94 3.17 -0.82
C ILE A 498 -20.06 2.14 -0.68
N THR A 499 -19.94 1.02 -1.40
CA THR A 499 -20.98 -0.02 -1.47
C THR A 499 -20.38 -1.41 -1.28
N GLY A 500 -21.22 -2.42 -1.00
CA GLY A 500 -20.79 -3.81 -0.88
C GLY A 500 -20.10 -4.11 0.45
N LEU A 501 -20.43 -3.35 1.49
CA LEU A 501 -19.92 -3.56 2.84
C LEU A 501 -20.69 -4.67 3.55
N THR A 502 -20.04 -5.33 4.49
CA THR A 502 -20.69 -6.32 5.37
C THR A 502 -21.19 -5.63 6.64
N ALA A 503 -22.40 -5.97 7.08
CA ALA A 503 -22.99 -5.44 8.31
C ALA A 503 -22.10 -5.71 9.54
N ASN A 504 -22.20 -4.85 10.55
CA ASN A 504 -21.43 -4.93 11.80
C ASN A 504 -19.90 -5.14 11.62
N THR A 505 -19.33 -4.59 10.55
CA THR A 505 -17.90 -4.74 10.20
C THR A 505 -17.19 -3.39 10.22
N THR A 506 -16.00 -3.36 10.78
CA THR A 506 -15.13 -2.17 10.80
C THR A 506 -14.28 -2.10 9.53
N TYR A 507 -14.27 -0.94 8.90
CA TYR A 507 -13.47 -0.63 7.71
C TYR A 507 -12.57 0.58 7.96
N PHE A 508 -11.41 0.57 7.32
CA PHE A 508 -10.50 1.69 7.17
C PHE A 508 -10.58 2.20 5.73
N LEU A 509 -10.53 3.52 5.53
CA LEU A 509 -10.56 4.15 4.22
C LEU A 509 -9.60 5.32 4.10
N ARG A 510 -9.19 5.61 2.85
CA ARG A 510 -8.35 6.75 2.47
C ARG A 510 -8.81 7.30 1.12
N SER A 511 -8.76 8.61 0.94
CA SER A 511 -8.83 9.19 -0.41
C SER A 511 -7.53 8.92 -1.17
N TYR A 512 -7.61 8.79 -2.50
CA TYR A 512 -6.46 8.72 -3.38
C TYR A 512 -6.60 9.68 -4.57
N ALA A 513 -5.47 10.08 -5.14
CA ALA A 513 -5.39 10.77 -6.41
C ALA A 513 -4.17 10.28 -7.18
N THR A 514 -4.31 10.16 -8.50
CA THR A 514 -3.28 9.66 -9.41
C THR A 514 -3.01 10.69 -10.47
N ASN A 515 -1.75 11.02 -10.69
CA ASN A 515 -1.27 11.71 -11.89
C ASN A 515 -0.17 10.84 -12.52
N ASN A 516 0.56 11.42 -13.46
CA ASN A 516 1.70 10.73 -14.08
C ASN A 516 2.70 10.28 -13.01
N ALA A 517 3.23 11.17 -12.15
CA ALA A 517 4.19 10.77 -11.10
C ALA A 517 3.72 9.70 -10.09
N GLY A 518 2.44 9.31 -10.08
CA GLY A 518 1.94 8.16 -9.35
C GLY A 518 0.70 8.48 -8.52
N THR A 519 0.42 7.61 -7.54
CA THR A 519 -0.77 7.73 -6.67
C THR A 519 -0.38 8.19 -5.27
N SER A 520 -1.02 9.26 -4.79
CA SER A 520 -0.94 9.68 -3.40
C SER A 520 -2.23 9.35 -2.65
N TYR A 521 -2.15 9.38 -1.32
CA TYR A 521 -3.23 9.01 -0.43
C TYR A 521 -3.38 10.02 0.69
N GLY A 522 -4.63 10.32 1.05
CA GLY A 522 -4.96 11.17 2.18
C GLY A 522 -4.86 10.44 3.51
N ASP A 523 -5.31 11.12 4.57
CA ASP A 523 -5.37 10.57 5.92
C ASP A 523 -6.28 9.34 5.99
N GLU A 524 -5.93 8.39 6.85
CA GLU A 524 -6.78 7.24 7.14
C GLU A 524 -7.88 7.61 8.13
N LEU A 525 -9.11 7.20 7.79
CA LEU A 525 -10.27 7.24 8.67
C LEU A 525 -10.84 5.82 8.82
N SER A 526 -11.59 5.58 9.90
CA SER A 526 -12.28 4.31 10.12
C SER A 526 -13.74 4.50 10.53
N PHE A 527 -14.56 3.49 10.23
CA PHE A 527 -15.97 3.42 10.61
C PHE A 527 -16.43 1.97 10.76
N THR A 528 -17.53 1.77 11.48
CA THR A 528 -18.21 0.47 11.60
C THR A 528 -19.59 0.59 10.98
N THR A 529 -19.90 -0.30 10.04
CA THR A 529 -21.25 -0.38 9.44
C THR A 529 -22.28 -0.73 10.50
N LEU A 530 -23.53 -0.30 10.28
CA LEU A 530 -24.65 -0.71 11.14
C LEU A 530 -24.90 -2.23 11.08
N GLY A 531 -25.61 -2.77 12.07
CA GLY A 531 -26.18 -4.12 11.98
C GLY A 531 -27.36 -4.16 11.00
N GLU A 532 -27.74 -5.36 10.53
CA GLU A 532 -28.99 -5.52 9.77
C GLU A 532 -30.18 -5.13 10.64
N PHE A 533 -31.09 -4.31 10.10
CA PHE A 533 -32.32 -3.97 10.82
C PHE A 533 -33.27 -5.17 10.83
N PRO A 534 -33.93 -5.46 11.98
CA PRO A 534 -34.98 -6.46 12.02
C PRO A 534 -36.14 -6.09 11.10
N TYR A 535 -36.80 -7.08 10.49
CA TYR A 535 -38.02 -6.87 9.71
C TYR A 535 -39.11 -7.89 10.05
N ILE A 536 -40.38 -7.51 9.88
CA ILE A 536 -41.52 -8.37 10.17
C ILE A 536 -41.49 -9.61 9.25
N GLY A 537 -41.61 -10.80 9.85
CA GLY A 537 -41.50 -12.08 9.16
C GLY A 537 -40.09 -12.70 9.20
N GLN A 538 -39.08 -11.98 9.71
CA GLN A 538 -37.73 -12.52 9.89
C GLN A 538 -37.70 -13.57 11.01
N SER A 539 -37.05 -14.71 10.76
CA SER A 539 -36.64 -15.63 11.83
C SER A 539 -35.55 -15.00 12.69
N TYR A 540 -35.83 -14.72 13.95
CA TYR A 540 -34.94 -14.01 14.85
C TYR A 540 -35.08 -14.52 16.28
N GLN A 541 -33.94 -14.82 16.91
CA GLN A 541 -33.83 -15.25 18.32
C GLN A 541 -34.92 -16.25 18.78
N GLY A 542 -35.07 -17.36 18.05
CA GLY A 542 -35.96 -18.47 18.43
C GLY A 542 -37.43 -18.34 17.99
N GLY A 543 -37.78 -17.32 17.21
CA GLY A 543 -39.13 -17.19 16.65
C GLY A 543 -39.20 -16.29 15.42
N ILE A 544 -40.37 -15.73 15.15
CA ILE A 544 -40.61 -14.83 14.00
C ILE A 544 -41.03 -13.44 14.49
N ILE A 545 -40.35 -12.40 14.03
CA ILE A 545 -40.68 -11.00 14.37
C ILE A 545 -42.04 -10.64 13.80
N PHE A 546 -42.95 -10.15 14.64
CA PHE A 546 -44.29 -9.69 14.20
C PHE A 546 -44.59 -8.24 14.56
N TYR A 547 -43.77 -7.61 15.39
CA TYR A 547 -43.90 -6.22 15.78
C TYR A 547 -42.51 -5.61 15.95
N ILE A 548 -42.33 -4.37 15.50
CA ILE A 548 -41.12 -3.57 15.68
C ILE A 548 -41.57 -2.21 16.22
N ASP A 549 -40.90 -1.73 17.27
CA ASP A 549 -41.24 -0.47 17.89
C ASP A 549 -40.79 0.74 17.05
N GLY A 550 -41.10 1.96 17.53
CA GLY A 550 -40.76 3.20 16.83
C GLY A 550 -39.25 3.45 16.65
N SER A 551 -38.37 2.68 17.30
CA SER A 551 -36.91 2.79 17.13
C SER A 551 -36.38 1.98 15.94
N GLY A 552 -37.13 0.98 15.46
CA GLY A 552 -36.67 0.04 14.43
C GLY A 552 -35.67 -1.00 14.92
N GLN A 553 -35.34 -1.03 16.22
CA GLN A 553 -34.30 -1.91 16.79
C GLN A 553 -34.86 -2.99 17.72
N HIS A 554 -36.01 -2.74 18.36
CA HIS A 554 -36.64 -3.63 19.33
C HIS A 554 -38.04 -4.03 18.88
N GLY A 555 -38.56 -5.12 19.43
CA GLY A 555 -39.85 -5.65 18.98
C GLY A 555 -40.35 -6.86 19.74
N LEU A 556 -41.33 -7.54 19.14
CA LEU A 556 -41.90 -8.79 19.65
C LEU A 556 -41.75 -9.92 18.64
N ILE A 557 -41.46 -11.10 19.17
CA ILE A 557 -41.22 -12.36 18.45
C ILE A 557 -42.30 -13.35 18.85
N ALA A 558 -42.92 -14.00 17.87
CA ALA A 558 -43.88 -15.08 18.07
C ALA A 558 -43.19 -16.44 18.02
N ALA A 559 -43.62 -17.37 18.87
CA ALA A 559 -43.22 -18.77 18.77
C ALA A 559 -43.65 -19.36 17.42
N THR A 560 -42.87 -20.31 16.90
CA THR A 560 -43.09 -20.92 15.57
C THR A 560 -44.21 -21.96 15.53
N SER A 561 -44.75 -22.33 16.69
CA SER A 561 -45.83 -23.32 16.88
C SER A 561 -46.69 -22.99 18.10
N ASP A 562 -47.89 -23.57 18.18
CA ASP A 562 -48.79 -23.39 19.32
C ASP A 562 -48.32 -24.23 20.50
N GLN A 563 -48.30 -23.64 21.69
CA GLN A 563 -47.89 -24.33 22.91
C GLN A 563 -49.05 -25.15 23.52
N SER A 564 -50.30 -24.80 23.20
CA SER A 564 -51.47 -25.58 23.61
C SER A 564 -52.67 -25.33 22.69
N ASN A 565 -53.54 -26.33 22.59
CA ASN A 565 -54.81 -26.30 21.84
C ASN A 565 -56.06 -26.37 22.74
N GLY A 566 -55.90 -26.21 24.05
CA GLY A 566 -57.02 -26.31 24.99
C GLY A 566 -56.68 -25.99 26.44
N ALA A 567 -55.79 -25.02 26.68
CA ALA A 567 -55.50 -24.56 28.03
C ALA A 567 -56.61 -23.62 28.52
N PRO A 568 -57.03 -23.69 29.79
CA PRO A 568 -57.84 -22.64 30.37
C PRO A 568 -57.01 -21.37 30.58
N TYR A 569 -57.68 -20.21 30.64
CA TYR A 569 -57.06 -18.98 31.14
C TYR A 569 -56.62 -19.16 32.60
N GLY A 570 -57.44 -19.83 33.41
CA GLY A 570 -57.21 -20.09 34.84
C GLY A 570 -57.87 -19.06 35.75
N CYS A 571 -57.81 -19.27 37.07
CA CYS A 571 -58.28 -18.27 38.05
C CYS A 571 -59.75 -17.88 37.90
N TYR A 572 -60.60 -18.86 37.59
CA TYR A 572 -62.02 -18.61 37.44
C TYR A 572 -62.65 -18.16 38.78
N GLY A 573 -63.33 -17.01 38.75
CA GLY A 573 -63.96 -16.40 39.94
C GLY A 573 -63.02 -15.47 40.72
N TYR A 574 -61.80 -15.26 40.25
CA TYR A 574 -60.76 -14.48 40.90
C TYR A 574 -60.25 -13.40 39.93
N SER A 575 -60.19 -12.14 40.36
CA SER A 575 -59.58 -11.07 39.57
C SER A 575 -58.07 -11.13 39.69
N THR A 576 -57.36 -11.05 38.56
CA THR A 576 -55.92 -10.84 38.47
C THR A 576 -55.66 -9.34 38.35
N PRO A 577 -55.32 -8.63 39.44
CA PRO A 577 -55.25 -7.17 39.42
C PRO A 577 -54.09 -6.68 38.54
N GLY A 578 -54.33 -5.63 37.75
CA GLY A 578 -53.27 -4.91 37.05
C GLY A 578 -52.91 -5.43 35.66
N THR A 579 -53.73 -6.29 35.04
CA THR A 579 -53.54 -6.62 33.61
C THR A 579 -53.94 -5.45 32.72
N SER A 580 -53.25 -5.30 31.58
CA SER A 580 -53.52 -4.31 30.53
C SER A 580 -53.78 -5.01 29.19
N THR A 581 -54.32 -4.26 28.23
CA THR A 581 -54.53 -4.74 26.85
C THR A 581 -53.46 -4.27 25.87
N THR A 582 -52.68 -3.27 26.24
CA THR A 582 -51.74 -2.55 25.37
C THR A 582 -50.57 -3.40 24.89
N ILE A 583 -50.02 -3.06 23.72
CA ILE A 583 -48.73 -3.61 23.26
C ILE A 583 -47.63 -3.30 24.30
N GLY A 584 -46.82 -4.31 24.64
CA GLY A 584 -45.77 -4.28 25.65
C GLY A 584 -46.19 -4.76 27.03
N SER A 585 -47.47 -5.11 27.26
CA SER A 585 -47.95 -5.53 28.59
C SER A 585 -48.05 -7.04 28.78
N GLY A 586 -47.82 -7.87 27.76
CA GLY A 586 -48.02 -9.32 27.88
C GLY A 586 -47.17 -9.97 28.98
N GLN A 587 -45.92 -9.53 29.13
CA GLN A 587 -45.02 -10.08 30.14
C GLN A 587 -45.46 -9.73 31.56
N SER A 588 -45.77 -8.46 31.82
CA SER A 588 -46.24 -8.03 33.14
C SER A 588 -47.60 -8.63 33.49
N ASN A 589 -48.49 -8.79 32.50
CA ASN A 589 -49.74 -9.52 32.66
C ASN A 589 -49.52 -10.99 33.05
N THR A 590 -48.64 -11.69 32.32
CA THR A 590 -48.31 -13.10 32.56
C THR A 590 -47.79 -13.30 33.98
N ILE A 591 -46.87 -12.44 34.42
CA ILE A 591 -46.35 -12.44 35.80
C ILE A 591 -47.48 -12.19 36.82
N ALA A 592 -48.38 -11.23 36.55
CA ALA A 592 -49.50 -10.94 37.45
C ALA A 592 -50.46 -12.14 37.60
N ILE A 593 -50.76 -12.83 36.50
CA ILE A 593 -51.57 -14.06 36.52
C ILE A 593 -50.88 -15.12 37.38
N LEU A 594 -49.59 -15.37 37.17
CA LEU A 594 -48.86 -16.43 37.89
C LEU A 594 -48.71 -16.17 39.39
N ASN A 595 -48.64 -14.90 39.80
CA ASN A 595 -48.57 -14.53 41.22
C ASN A 595 -49.89 -14.77 41.96
N TYR A 596 -51.02 -14.73 41.26
CA TYR A 596 -52.35 -14.88 41.87
C TYR A 596 -52.96 -16.26 41.63
N CYS A 597 -52.57 -16.94 40.56
CA CYS A 597 -53.12 -18.22 40.13
C CYS A 597 -52.32 -19.42 40.61
N GLY A 598 -52.91 -20.19 41.53
CA GLY A 598 -52.38 -21.48 41.97
C GLY A 598 -52.55 -22.62 40.96
N ASP A 599 -53.31 -22.41 39.89
CA ASP A 599 -53.58 -23.43 38.87
C ASP A 599 -52.29 -23.81 38.12
N THR A 600 -52.08 -25.12 37.96
CA THR A 600 -50.84 -25.68 37.39
C THR A 600 -50.90 -25.90 35.88
N TYR A 601 -52.09 -25.85 35.27
CA TYR A 601 -52.27 -25.98 33.82
C TYR A 601 -53.12 -24.82 33.29
N ILE A 602 -52.45 -23.68 33.02
CA ILE A 602 -53.07 -22.44 32.55
C ILE A 602 -52.23 -21.83 31.43
N ALA A 603 -52.87 -21.05 30.55
CA ALA A 603 -52.23 -20.43 29.39
C ALA A 603 -50.96 -19.63 29.76
N ALA A 604 -51.02 -18.81 30.81
CA ALA A 604 -49.88 -18.00 31.26
C ALA A 604 -48.68 -18.85 31.70
N ARG A 605 -48.93 -19.97 32.39
CA ARG A 605 -47.87 -20.87 32.89
C ARG A 605 -47.22 -21.64 31.75
N ILE A 606 -48.02 -22.07 30.77
CA ILE A 606 -47.54 -22.74 29.56
C ILE A 606 -46.54 -21.85 28.81
N CYS A 607 -46.83 -20.56 28.66
CA CYS A 607 -45.88 -19.62 28.05
C CYS A 607 -44.65 -19.37 28.92
N ASN A 608 -44.84 -19.09 30.22
CA ASN A 608 -43.74 -18.74 31.13
C ASN A 608 -42.75 -19.88 31.38
N ASP A 609 -43.22 -21.14 31.36
CA ASP A 609 -42.37 -22.31 31.58
C ASP A 609 -41.76 -22.83 30.26
N LEU A 610 -42.06 -22.18 29.12
CA LEU A 610 -41.57 -22.58 27.81
C LEU A 610 -40.08 -22.29 27.67
N ILE A 611 -39.32 -23.31 27.26
CA ILE A 611 -37.97 -23.15 26.72
C ILE A 611 -38.03 -23.55 25.24
N LEU A 612 -37.84 -22.58 24.36
CA LEU A 612 -37.86 -22.78 22.90
C LEU A 612 -36.60 -22.16 22.29
N ASP A 613 -35.87 -22.96 21.51
CA ASP A 613 -34.63 -22.56 20.81
C ASP A 613 -33.57 -21.87 21.70
N GLY A 614 -33.52 -22.24 22.98
CA GLY A 614 -32.56 -21.73 23.96
C GLY A 614 -33.01 -20.48 24.73
N TYR A 615 -34.25 -20.02 24.53
CA TYR A 615 -34.84 -18.87 25.22
C TYR A 615 -35.93 -19.32 26.20
N ASP A 616 -35.92 -18.79 27.42
CA ASP A 616 -36.80 -19.12 28.56
C ASP A 616 -37.61 -17.91 29.07
N ASP A 617 -37.68 -16.84 28.29
CA ASP A 617 -38.32 -15.56 28.61
C ASP A 617 -39.67 -15.35 27.87
N TRP A 618 -40.32 -16.44 27.50
CA TRP A 618 -41.60 -16.44 26.78
C TRP A 618 -42.78 -16.08 27.68
N PHE A 619 -43.78 -15.40 27.14
CA PHE A 619 -44.98 -14.97 27.87
C PHE A 619 -46.24 -15.00 27.01
N LEU A 620 -47.40 -14.93 27.68
CA LEU A 620 -48.70 -14.92 27.02
C LEU A 620 -49.00 -13.49 26.53
N PRO A 621 -49.30 -13.28 25.23
CA PRO A 621 -49.49 -11.95 24.66
C PRO A 621 -50.69 -11.23 25.27
N SER A 622 -50.60 -9.92 25.46
CA SER A 622 -51.75 -9.07 25.74
C SER A 622 -52.71 -9.07 24.55
N ARG A 623 -53.92 -8.54 24.75
CA ARG A 623 -54.93 -8.47 23.68
C ARG A 623 -54.39 -7.79 22.42
N ASP A 624 -53.77 -6.62 22.54
CA ASP A 624 -53.32 -5.86 21.37
C ASP A 624 -52.08 -6.51 20.72
N GLU A 625 -51.22 -7.20 21.51
CA GLU A 625 -50.10 -7.99 20.96
C GLU A 625 -50.60 -9.18 20.13
N LEU A 626 -51.64 -9.87 20.59
CA LEU A 626 -52.20 -11.00 19.87
C LEU A 626 -53.00 -10.57 18.62
N VAL A 627 -53.64 -9.40 18.67
CA VAL A 627 -54.23 -8.76 17.48
C VAL A 627 -53.14 -8.42 16.45
N GLU A 628 -51.98 -7.92 16.88
CA GLU A 628 -50.84 -7.66 15.99
C GLU A 628 -50.31 -8.94 15.35
N MET A 629 -50.27 -10.05 16.10
CA MET A 629 -49.95 -11.37 15.55
C MET A 629 -50.98 -11.82 14.52
N TYR A 630 -52.27 -11.53 14.70
CA TYR A 630 -53.31 -11.84 13.71
C TYR A 630 -53.07 -11.09 12.40
N ILE A 631 -52.75 -9.79 12.47
CA ILE A 631 -52.43 -8.97 11.30
C ILE A 631 -51.28 -9.60 10.49
N HIS A 632 -50.28 -10.15 11.19
CA HIS A 632 -49.10 -10.78 10.60
C HIS A 632 -49.16 -12.31 10.53
N LYS A 633 -50.35 -12.92 10.70
CA LYS A 633 -50.49 -14.39 10.84
C LYS A 633 -49.97 -15.19 9.65
N VAL A 634 -49.98 -14.60 8.45
CA VAL A 634 -49.49 -15.24 7.22
C VAL A 634 -47.97 -15.40 7.25
N VAL A 635 -47.24 -14.39 7.71
CA VAL A 635 -45.77 -14.43 7.76
C VAL A 635 -45.23 -15.20 8.97
N ILE A 636 -45.97 -15.18 10.09
CA ILE A 636 -45.66 -16.02 11.26
C ILE A 636 -46.00 -17.49 10.99
N GLY A 637 -47.13 -17.77 10.33
CA GLY A 637 -47.55 -19.12 9.93
C GLY A 637 -48.00 -20.01 11.10
N ASN A 638 -48.41 -21.25 10.78
CA ASN A 638 -48.76 -22.31 11.75
C ASN A 638 -49.82 -21.95 12.81
N PHE A 639 -50.72 -21.03 12.51
CA PHE A 639 -51.88 -20.79 13.37
C PHE A 639 -53.00 -21.76 13.02
N SER A 640 -53.69 -22.22 14.05
CA SER A 640 -54.99 -22.86 13.96
C SER A 640 -56.08 -21.81 13.68
N ILE A 641 -57.26 -22.27 13.23
CA ILE A 641 -58.41 -21.41 12.94
C ILE A 641 -59.27 -21.13 14.18
N TYR A 642 -58.75 -21.34 15.38
CA TYR A 642 -59.52 -21.19 16.62
C TYR A 642 -59.13 -19.94 17.40
N ASP A 643 -59.77 -19.76 18.55
CA ASP A 643 -59.55 -18.63 19.44
C ASP A 643 -58.31 -18.85 20.31
N TYR A 644 -57.49 -17.81 20.41
CA TYR A 644 -56.26 -17.80 21.19
C TYR A 644 -56.42 -16.93 22.42
N TRP A 645 -55.99 -17.45 23.57
CA TRP A 645 -55.97 -16.70 24.81
C TRP A 645 -54.98 -15.55 24.77
N THR A 646 -55.40 -14.43 25.32
CA THR A 646 -54.52 -13.32 25.69
C THR A 646 -54.23 -13.37 27.19
N SER A 647 -53.29 -12.58 27.67
CA SER A 647 -53.02 -12.35 29.10
C SER A 647 -53.85 -11.21 29.69
N SER A 648 -54.81 -10.67 28.94
CA SER A 648 -55.64 -9.54 29.35
C SER A 648 -56.95 -10.02 30.00
N GLU A 649 -57.17 -9.67 31.26
CA GLU A 649 -58.42 -9.97 31.98
C GLU A 649 -59.54 -9.00 31.56
N VAL A 650 -60.78 -9.51 31.46
CA VAL A 650 -61.99 -8.69 31.35
C VAL A 650 -62.57 -8.44 32.73
N ASP A 651 -62.78 -9.53 33.48
CA ASP A 651 -63.38 -9.54 34.81
C ASP A 651 -62.97 -10.85 35.55
N PRO A 652 -63.36 -11.06 36.83
CA PRO A 652 -62.97 -12.26 37.59
C PRO A 652 -63.35 -13.60 36.94
N THR A 653 -64.31 -13.62 36.02
CA THR A 653 -64.82 -14.83 35.36
C THR A 653 -64.43 -14.94 33.88
N SER A 654 -63.98 -13.85 33.26
CA SER A 654 -63.76 -13.78 31.81
C SER A 654 -62.40 -13.17 31.45
N GLY A 655 -61.79 -13.68 30.37
CA GLY A 655 -60.57 -13.14 29.74
C GLY A 655 -60.82 -12.79 28.27
N TRP A 656 -59.86 -12.12 27.65
CA TRP A 656 -59.91 -11.83 26.21
C TRP A 656 -59.31 -12.98 25.39
N GLU A 657 -60.01 -13.37 24.33
CA GLU A 657 -59.50 -14.20 23.22
C GLU A 657 -59.49 -13.42 21.91
N VAL A 658 -58.64 -13.82 20.97
CA VAL A 658 -58.63 -13.31 19.59
C VAL A 658 -58.94 -14.45 18.62
N ASN A 659 -59.90 -14.24 17.72
CA ASN A 659 -60.32 -15.23 16.73
C ASN A 659 -59.41 -15.24 15.49
N PHE A 660 -58.84 -16.40 15.17
CA PHE A 660 -57.94 -16.54 14.00
C PHE A 660 -58.62 -17.03 12.71
N ASP A 661 -59.90 -17.42 12.75
CA ASP A 661 -60.71 -17.88 11.61
C ASP A 661 -61.14 -16.71 10.70
N TRP A 662 -61.97 -15.80 11.23
CA TRP A 662 -62.56 -14.69 10.47
C TRP A 662 -62.58 -13.40 11.30
N GLN A 663 -62.03 -12.31 10.74
CA GLN A 663 -62.06 -10.93 11.25
C GLN A 663 -61.06 -10.51 12.35
N GLY A 664 -60.34 -11.42 13.02
CA GLY A 664 -59.35 -11.01 14.03
C GLY A 664 -59.96 -10.33 15.25
N GLY A 665 -61.27 -10.55 15.46
CA GLY A 665 -62.04 -9.90 16.50
C GLY A 665 -61.65 -10.40 17.89
N ALA A 666 -61.26 -9.47 18.75
CA ALA A 666 -61.11 -9.76 20.18
C ALA A 666 -62.51 -9.85 20.83
N HIS A 667 -62.75 -10.88 21.61
CA HIS A 667 -64.01 -11.07 22.35
C HIS A 667 -63.75 -11.68 23.73
N MET A 668 -64.73 -11.56 24.62
CA MET A 668 -64.63 -12.12 25.96
C MET A 668 -65.04 -13.59 25.98
N GLN A 669 -64.34 -14.40 26.77
CA GLN A 669 -64.62 -15.81 26.99
C GLN A 669 -64.47 -16.15 28.48
N TYR A 670 -65.23 -17.14 28.95
CA TYR A 670 -65.11 -17.62 30.33
C TYR A 670 -63.76 -18.29 30.55
N LYS A 671 -63.06 -17.91 31.62
CA LYS A 671 -61.69 -18.35 31.94
C LYS A 671 -61.52 -19.86 32.12
N GLY A 672 -62.62 -20.57 32.42
CA GLY A 672 -62.63 -22.03 32.57
C GLY A 672 -62.71 -22.79 31.25
N ASN A 673 -63.01 -22.11 30.13
CA ASN A 673 -63.09 -22.74 28.83
C ASN A 673 -61.70 -22.97 28.23
N PRO A 674 -61.51 -24.05 27.45
CA PRO A 674 -60.24 -24.31 26.78
C PRO A 674 -60.04 -23.34 25.60
N GLY A 675 -58.82 -22.82 25.44
CA GLY A 675 -58.42 -21.98 24.31
C GLY A 675 -56.98 -22.29 23.85
N TYR A 676 -56.62 -21.81 22.67
CA TYR A 676 -55.29 -22.00 22.11
C TYR A 676 -54.28 -21.03 22.73
N VAL A 677 -53.01 -21.41 22.71
CA VAL A 677 -51.92 -20.64 23.32
C VAL A 677 -50.77 -20.53 22.34
N ARG A 678 -50.39 -19.29 22.01
CA ARG A 678 -49.14 -18.96 21.32
C ARG A 678 -48.35 -18.00 22.18
N ALA A 679 -47.14 -18.41 22.56
CA ALA A 679 -46.22 -17.59 23.33
C ALA A 679 -45.54 -16.54 22.45
N ILE A 680 -45.18 -15.42 23.07
CA ILE A 680 -44.34 -14.37 22.48
C ILE A 680 -43.18 -14.01 23.41
N ARG A 681 -42.15 -13.35 22.88
CA ARG A 681 -41.04 -12.76 23.66
C ARG A 681 -40.65 -11.40 23.09
N ALA A 682 -39.91 -10.61 23.87
CA ALA A 682 -39.39 -9.30 23.45
C ALA A 682 -37.87 -9.40 23.15
N PHE A 683 -37.36 -8.51 22.28
CA PHE A 683 -35.93 -8.42 21.96
C PHE A 683 -35.44 -6.97 21.85
#